data_AF-A0A1B9IDF0-F1
#
_entry.id   AF-A0A1B9IDF0-F1
#
_cell.length_a   1.000
_cell.length_b   1.000
_cell.length_c   1.000
_cell.angle_alpha   90.00
_cell.angle_beta   90.00
_cell.angle_gamma   90.00
#
_symmetry.space_group_name_H-M   'P 1'
#
loop_
_entity.id
_entity.type
_entity.pdbx_description
1 polymer ?
#
loop_
_entity_poly.entity_id
_entity_poly.type
_entity_poly.pdbx_seq_one_letter_code
_entity_poly.pdbx_strand_id
1 'polypeptide(L)'
;MSGLETAHRKELADHFHQDVLDHPDVMAECLSVLRLYNLTPADLFFKYEAFLMSRPSGLRAKLSHLSLSTLRELRTEIQREQQAKAVAGMASTSNSFAAEQSNRSAVGVRKAKNNINDIGGFLEGLSTPARPARSRAPGIHSTNGALNGSPTGSSFSPSSTSTPQRTTPAAPPVSSYRPGPSKLSTASLLETPIGKGANTLSVPSSPISPAGSPTSLTPQLSQPFELRPQPLSLLETLNPHLPATTSGLPPDSKQRIMLSSTADPKNWNYRYMFEKISQRSEALDDAIDDYAENIKEAYGISELGDPHFVSEESIYTVGRILSPPTDTSKATASSLFLESSRLLGAGKRIALRFAPAGSLKVRGGPPGVKGFGLFPGCLACVKGRNGGGGVFVVDEILLPAPSALAQSPSSELLDFQHGDKLKGQPVSMITAAGPYTLEDDLTFAPLDALLEVAVRERPDVLLLLGPFVDSQHPSIISGAVTQTPVEIFRHHVSRRLQTVLDASPGTVIILVPSVRDIVSSHMAFPQSMLDKESLALPKRVKVLPNPCTFSINEVIIALSSVDVLFHLRREEMYQRAEEAEPEVASEGVETKDAMAGLIRHVLGQRSFYPIFPPPEGSVAEVNLDVTHYPLLRMDGPAPDILILPSKLKHFSKIVDSTLVINPAHLARAHTAGSFAKVYLHSTPRSDLEHTADDLEDFREHQVWDRARSEIWRI
;
A
#
# COMPACT_ATOMS: atom_id res chain seq x y z
N MET A 1 39.74 -15.07 41.47
CA MET A 1 39.00 -15.21 40.21
C MET A 1 39.05 -16.67 39.80
N SER A 2 37.95 -17.24 39.29
CA SER A 2 37.96 -18.61 38.77
C SER A 2 38.68 -18.64 37.41
N GLY A 3 39.25 -19.80 37.03
CA GLY A 3 39.91 -19.93 35.73
C GLY A 3 39.00 -19.62 34.53
N LEU A 4 37.70 -19.87 34.69
CA LEU A 4 36.66 -19.54 33.73
C LEU A 4 36.46 -18.02 33.55
N GLU A 5 36.51 -17.24 34.63
CA GLU A 5 36.39 -15.78 34.55
C GLU A 5 37.58 -15.16 33.81
N THR A 6 38.78 -15.70 34.00
CA THR A 6 39.98 -15.27 33.26
C THR A 6 39.90 -15.62 31.77
N ALA A 7 39.30 -16.76 31.42
CA ALA A 7 39.06 -17.13 30.02
C ALA A 7 38.04 -16.18 29.36
N HIS A 8 36.87 -15.96 29.98
CA HIS A 8 35.84 -15.06 29.45
C HIS A 8 36.35 -13.61 29.31
N ARG A 9 37.19 -13.13 30.23
CA ARG A 9 37.83 -11.80 30.11
C ARG A 9 38.71 -11.68 28.87
N LYS A 10 39.43 -12.74 28.51
CA LYS A 10 40.28 -12.75 27.32
C LYS A 10 39.41 -12.74 26.05
N GLU A 11 38.43 -13.63 25.99
CA GLU A 11 37.52 -13.77 24.84
C GLU A 11 36.68 -12.51 24.61
N LEU A 12 36.21 -11.84 25.67
CA LEU A 12 35.55 -10.53 25.56
C LEU A 12 36.48 -9.43 25.02
N ALA A 13 37.78 -9.46 25.36
CA ALA A 13 38.75 -8.51 24.79
C ALA A 13 39.10 -8.84 23.32
N ASP A 14 39.10 -10.14 22.96
CA ASP A 14 39.27 -10.59 21.58
C ASP A 14 38.08 -10.17 20.68
N HIS A 15 36.85 -10.06 21.24
CA HIS A 15 35.65 -9.61 20.51
C HIS A 15 35.39 -8.09 20.52
N PHE A 16 35.53 -7.42 21.67
CA PHE A 16 35.16 -6.01 21.85
C PHE A 16 36.37 -5.05 21.92
N HIS A 17 37.60 -5.58 21.82
CA HIS A 17 38.84 -4.82 21.70
C HIS A 17 38.99 -3.70 22.78
N GLN A 18 39.27 -2.47 22.36
CA GLN A 18 39.63 -1.36 23.25
C GLN A 18 38.48 -0.93 24.16
N ASP A 19 37.23 -1.02 23.69
CA ASP A 19 36.05 -0.58 24.47
C ASP A 19 35.90 -1.30 25.81
N VAL A 20 36.50 -2.50 25.95
CA VAL A 20 36.44 -3.35 27.14
C VAL A 20 37.81 -3.47 27.85
N LEU A 21 38.91 -3.14 27.15
CA LEU A 21 40.26 -3.08 27.72
C LEU A 21 40.52 -1.76 28.45
N ASP A 22 40.08 -0.63 27.88
CA ASP A 22 40.27 0.71 28.46
C ASP A 22 39.23 1.04 29.55
N HIS A 23 38.08 0.34 29.56
CA HIS A 23 36.96 0.56 30.48
C HIS A 23 36.67 -0.67 31.37
N PRO A 24 37.28 -0.75 32.58
CA PRO A 24 37.15 -1.91 33.46
C PRO A 24 35.75 -2.10 34.06
N ASP A 25 34.94 -1.04 34.08
CA ASP A 25 33.53 -1.03 34.44
C ASP A 25 32.63 -1.64 33.36
N VAL A 26 32.91 -1.37 32.07
CA VAL A 26 32.26 -2.04 30.93
C VAL A 26 32.57 -3.54 30.95
N MET A 27 33.83 -3.95 31.15
CA MET A 27 34.22 -5.36 31.34
C MET A 27 33.46 -6.02 32.50
N ALA A 28 33.27 -5.31 33.62
CA ALA A 28 32.55 -5.84 34.78
C ALA A 28 31.06 -6.08 34.48
N GLU A 29 30.39 -5.18 33.75
CA GLU A 29 28.99 -5.37 33.37
C GLU A 29 28.83 -6.44 32.28
N CYS A 30 29.75 -6.57 31.31
CA CYS A 30 29.77 -7.72 30.39
C CYS A 30 29.81 -9.05 31.14
N LEU A 31 30.75 -9.21 32.08
CA LEU A 31 30.86 -10.41 32.91
C LEU A 31 29.63 -10.64 33.80
N SER A 32 28.92 -9.57 34.19
CA SER A 32 27.64 -9.63 34.91
C SER A 32 26.54 -10.19 34.01
N VAL A 33 26.39 -9.67 32.79
CA VAL A 33 25.41 -10.10 31.78
C VAL A 33 25.62 -11.57 31.39
N LEU A 34 26.87 -12.00 31.15
CA LEU A 34 27.18 -13.43 30.87
C LEU A 34 26.70 -14.36 31.99
N ARG A 35 26.90 -13.98 33.26
CA ARG A 35 26.48 -14.78 34.43
C ARG A 35 24.97 -14.76 34.64
N LEU A 36 24.31 -13.61 34.43
CA LEU A 36 22.88 -13.44 34.68
C LEU A 36 22.01 -14.18 33.66
N TYR A 37 22.45 -14.25 32.41
CA TYR A 37 21.69 -14.83 31.31
C TYR A 37 22.26 -16.16 30.78
N ASN A 38 23.35 -16.66 31.38
CA ASN A 38 24.06 -17.89 31.01
C ASN A 38 24.45 -17.91 29.52
N LEU A 39 25.14 -16.85 29.09
CA LEU A 39 25.63 -16.63 27.73
C LEU A 39 27.13 -16.89 27.64
N THR A 40 27.63 -17.27 26.45
CA THR A 40 29.07 -17.23 26.13
C THR A 40 29.50 -15.81 25.71
N PRO A 41 30.80 -15.48 25.75
CA PRO A 41 31.31 -14.21 25.22
C PRO A 41 30.93 -13.96 23.76
N ALA A 42 30.95 -14.99 22.91
CA ALA A 42 30.52 -14.91 21.52
C ALA A 42 29.01 -14.64 21.37
N ASP A 43 28.15 -15.31 22.16
CA ASP A 43 26.70 -15.04 22.16
C ASP A 43 26.38 -13.58 22.51
N LEU A 44 27.12 -13.01 23.46
CA LEU A 44 26.95 -11.61 23.86
C LEU A 44 27.41 -10.66 22.75
N PHE A 45 28.48 -11.00 22.03
CA PHE A 45 28.95 -10.24 20.87
C PHE A 45 27.93 -10.28 19.72
N PHE A 46 27.44 -11.45 19.30
CA PHE A 46 26.43 -11.55 18.25
C PHE A 46 25.11 -10.87 18.62
N LYS A 47 24.70 -10.93 19.89
CA LYS A 47 23.53 -10.18 20.37
C LYS A 47 23.75 -8.67 20.36
N TYR A 48 24.97 -8.20 20.62
CA TYR A 48 25.35 -6.80 20.46
C TYR A 48 25.33 -6.37 18.99
N GLU A 49 25.88 -7.18 18.07
CA GLU A 49 25.82 -6.88 16.64
C GLU A 49 24.38 -6.85 16.12
N ALA A 50 23.55 -7.84 16.45
CA ALA A 50 22.13 -7.84 16.10
C ALA A 50 21.38 -6.62 16.68
N PHE A 51 21.72 -6.21 17.91
CA PHE A 51 21.21 -4.99 18.52
C PHE A 51 21.63 -3.74 17.73
N LEU A 52 22.87 -3.66 17.23
CA LEU A 52 23.31 -2.54 16.37
C LEU A 52 22.66 -2.56 14.98
N MET A 53 22.44 -3.73 14.38
CA MET A 53 21.79 -3.87 13.07
C MET A 53 20.30 -3.48 13.11
N SER A 54 19.64 -3.62 14.27
CA SER A 54 18.23 -3.22 14.45
C SER A 54 18.01 -1.71 14.58
N ARG A 55 19.08 -0.90 14.57
CA ARG A 55 19.02 0.57 14.71
C ARG A 55 19.39 1.31 13.41
N PRO A 56 18.80 2.49 13.14
CA PRO A 56 19.17 3.30 11.97
C PRO A 56 20.66 3.68 11.94
N SER A 57 21.23 3.85 10.74
CA SER A 57 22.66 4.08 10.50
C SER A 57 23.29 5.16 11.38
N GLY A 58 22.62 6.29 11.58
CA GLY A 58 23.11 7.38 12.44
C GLY A 58 23.20 7.02 13.94
N LEU A 59 22.29 6.17 14.44
CA LEU A 59 22.41 5.61 15.79
C LEU A 59 23.50 4.53 15.85
N ARG A 60 23.62 3.70 14.81
CA ARG A 60 24.63 2.65 14.71
C ARG A 60 26.06 3.19 14.77
N ALA A 61 26.34 4.33 14.14
CA ALA A 61 27.64 5.02 14.24
C ALA A 61 27.94 5.61 15.64
N LYS A 62 26.90 5.87 16.45
CA LYS A 62 27.02 6.39 17.81
C LYS A 62 27.09 5.28 18.87
N LEU A 63 26.47 4.14 18.57
CA LEU A 63 26.43 2.95 19.42
C LEU A 63 27.50 1.91 19.07
N SER A 64 28.32 2.14 18.03
CA SER A 64 29.41 1.24 17.63
C SER A 64 30.43 0.99 18.75
N HIS A 65 30.61 1.96 19.66
CA HIS A 65 31.40 1.81 20.87
C HIS A 65 30.59 1.26 22.04
N LEU A 66 31.10 0.20 22.67
CA LEU A 66 30.42 -0.47 23.77
C LEU A 66 30.51 0.36 25.07
N SER A 67 29.43 1.10 25.36
CA SER A 67 29.32 1.90 26.60
C SER A 67 28.45 1.21 27.66
N LEU A 68 28.57 1.65 28.92
CA LEU A 68 27.65 1.22 30.01
C LEU A 68 26.18 1.54 29.71
N SER A 69 25.89 2.60 28.96
CA SER A 69 24.53 2.89 28.45
C SER A 69 24.08 1.83 27.45
N THR A 70 24.91 1.54 26.44
CA THR A 70 24.64 0.54 25.41
C THR A 70 24.40 -0.85 26.02
N LEU A 71 25.20 -1.24 27.02
CA LEU A 71 25.04 -2.50 27.75
C LEU A 71 23.73 -2.59 28.54
N ARG A 72 23.22 -1.48 29.10
CA ARG A 72 21.93 -1.46 29.81
C ARG A 72 20.74 -1.64 28.86
N GLU A 73 20.81 -1.03 27.69
CA GLU A 73 19.81 -1.19 26.63
C GLU A 73 19.83 -2.64 26.09
N LEU A 74 21.01 -3.15 25.73
CA LEU A 74 21.20 -4.54 25.31
C LEU A 74 20.69 -5.53 26.38
N ARG A 75 21.02 -5.30 27.66
CA ARG A 75 20.56 -6.11 28.79
C ARG A 75 19.03 -6.14 28.94
N THR A 76 18.35 -5.03 28.60
CA THR A 76 16.89 -4.94 28.62
C THR A 76 16.28 -5.72 27.48
N GLU A 77 16.89 -5.67 26.29
CA GLU A 77 16.45 -6.43 25.12
C GLU A 77 16.64 -7.95 25.31
N ILE A 78 17.79 -8.39 25.85
CA ILE A 78 18.03 -9.79 26.23
C ILE A 78 16.98 -10.29 27.22
N GLN A 79 16.58 -9.45 28.19
CA GLN A 79 15.55 -9.79 29.16
C GLN A 79 14.16 -9.94 28.50
N ARG A 80 13.83 -9.05 27.54
CA ARG A 80 12.58 -9.11 26.76
C ARG A 80 12.51 -10.38 25.92
N GLU A 81 13.59 -10.73 25.23
CA GLU A 81 13.70 -11.96 24.42
C GLU A 81 13.51 -13.23 25.28
N GLN A 82 14.15 -13.30 26.46
CA GLN A 82 13.99 -14.43 27.36
C GLN A 82 12.57 -14.53 27.95
N GLN A 83 11.93 -13.40 28.26
CA GLN A 83 10.52 -13.39 28.69
C GLN A 83 9.58 -13.86 27.58
N ALA A 84 9.77 -13.43 26.33
CA ALA A 84 9.00 -13.92 25.19
C ALA A 84 9.17 -15.44 24.99
N LYS A 85 10.40 -15.95 25.07
CA LYS A 85 10.70 -17.39 25.03
C LYS A 85 10.07 -18.16 26.20
N ALA A 86 10.05 -17.59 27.40
CA ALA A 86 9.40 -18.21 28.57
C ALA A 86 7.87 -18.28 28.42
N VAL A 87 7.22 -17.23 27.91
CA VAL A 87 5.78 -17.21 27.62
C VAL A 87 5.41 -18.24 26.54
N ALA A 88 6.22 -18.34 25.47
CA ALA A 88 6.05 -19.37 24.45
C ALA A 88 6.24 -20.80 25.02
N GLY A 89 7.18 -21.00 25.94
CA GLY A 89 7.38 -22.28 26.66
C GLY A 89 6.26 -22.63 27.65
N MET A 90 5.62 -21.64 28.27
CA MET A 90 4.44 -21.87 29.12
C MET A 90 3.21 -22.30 28.28
N ALA A 91 3.04 -21.74 27.09
CA ALA A 91 1.99 -22.13 26.15
C ALA A 91 2.13 -23.56 25.60
N SER A 92 3.36 -24.11 25.54
CA SER A 92 3.57 -25.52 25.21
C SER A 92 3.42 -26.47 26.40
N THR A 93 3.67 -25.98 27.63
CA THR A 93 3.60 -26.79 28.87
C THR A 93 2.16 -26.92 29.38
N SER A 94 1.26 -25.97 29.10
CA SER A 94 -0.16 -26.07 29.49
C SER A 94 -0.94 -27.22 28.82
N ASN A 95 -0.39 -27.83 27.77
CA ASN A 95 -0.98 -28.98 27.07
C ASN A 95 -0.67 -30.36 27.69
N SER A 96 0.13 -30.46 28.76
CA SER A 96 0.57 -31.76 29.31
C SER A 96 -0.18 -32.26 30.54
N PHE A 97 -1.09 -31.47 31.13
CA PHE A 97 -1.79 -31.81 32.38
C PHE A 97 -3.31 -32.04 32.26
N ALA A 98 -3.87 -32.07 31.05
CA ALA A 98 -5.31 -32.22 30.81
C ALA A 98 -5.64 -33.43 29.90
N ALA A 99 -5.16 -34.63 30.27
CA ALA A 99 -5.38 -35.84 29.48
C ALA A 99 -5.49 -37.12 30.32
N GLU A 100 -6.52 -37.25 31.16
CA GLU A 100 -7.02 -38.57 31.56
C GLU A 100 -8.57 -38.63 31.47
N GLN A 101 -9.07 -39.70 30.84
CA GLN A 101 -10.47 -40.12 30.70
C GLN A 101 -11.42 -39.36 29.71
N SER A 102 -11.02 -39.43 28.43
CA SER A 102 -11.73 -40.19 27.37
C SER A 102 -12.96 -39.65 26.60
N ASN A 103 -12.78 -39.61 25.26
CA ASN A 103 -13.73 -39.91 24.16
C ASN A 103 -14.96 -38.98 23.94
N ARG A 104 -15.29 -38.49 22.73
CA ARG A 104 -14.81 -38.53 21.32
C ARG A 104 -15.40 -37.26 20.63
N SER A 105 -14.92 -36.69 19.52
CA SER A 105 -13.88 -37.02 18.53
C SER A 105 -13.46 -35.74 17.79
N ALA A 106 -12.17 -35.57 17.49
CA ALA A 106 -11.63 -34.42 16.75
C ALA A 106 -11.16 -34.82 15.34
N VAL A 107 -10.95 -33.82 14.46
CA VAL A 107 -10.18 -33.97 13.22
C VAL A 107 -9.14 -32.85 13.18
N GLY A 108 -7.86 -33.23 13.23
CA GLY A 108 -6.72 -32.32 13.13
C GLY A 108 -6.04 -32.39 11.76
N VAL A 109 -5.25 -31.34 11.46
CA VAL A 109 -4.42 -31.25 10.26
C VAL A 109 -3.34 -32.34 10.25
N ARG A 110 -3.13 -32.99 9.11
CA ARG A 110 -1.95 -33.84 8.85
C ARG A 110 -1.12 -33.28 7.71
N LYS A 111 0.19 -33.15 7.94
CA LYS A 111 1.22 -33.03 6.90
C LYS A 111 1.16 -34.26 6.00
N ALA A 112 1.16 -34.09 4.69
CA ALA A 112 1.27 -35.18 3.71
C ALA A 112 2.18 -34.77 2.55
N LYS A 113 2.91 -35.75 2.01
CA LYS A 113 3.94 -35.62 0.98
C LYS A 113 3.48 -36.37 -0.29
N ASN A 114 3.91 -35.90 -1.47
CA ASN A 114 3.78 -36.51 -2.81
C ASN A 114 2.47 -36.30 -3.62
N ASN A 115 2.60 -35.48 -4.69
CA ASN A 115 2.43 -35.83 -6.11
C ASN A 115 1.02 -35.97 -6.78
N ILE A 116 1.00 -35.60 -8.08
CA ILE A 116 0.04 -35.89 -9.17
C ILE A 116 -1.12 -34.89 -9.46
N ASN A 117 -1.45 -34.86 -10.77
CA ASN A 117 -2.32 -34.00 -11.57
C ASN A 117 -3.84 -34.03 -11.24
N ASP A 118 -4.56 -33.25 -12.06
CA ASP A 118 -6.01 -33.24 -12.36
C ASP A 118 -6.97 -32.55 -11.39
N ILE A 119 -7.46 -31.38 -11.82
CA ILE A 119 -8.68 -30.73 -11.36
C ILE A 119 -9.59 -30.55 -12.59
N GLY A 120 -10.52 -31.48 -12.77
CA GLY A 120 -11.50 -31.47 -13.85
C GLY A 120 -12.77 -32.22 -13.46
N GLY A 121 -13.84 -31.49 -13.22
CA GLY A 121 -15.20 -32.03 -13.07
C GLY A 121 -15.77 -31.98 -11.66
N PHE A 122 -16.57 -30.95 -11.38
CA PHE A 122 -17.86 -31.13 -10.69
C PHE A 122 -18.76 -29.91 -10.97
N LEU A 123 -19.78 -30.11 -11.80
CA LEU A 123 -20.77 -29.09 -12.16
C LEU A 123 -22.13 -29.79 -12.38
N GLU A 124 -22.88 -30.03 -11.31
CA GLU A 124 -24.32 -30.33 -11.38
C GLU A 124 -24.98 -30.20 -9.99
N GLY A 125 -26.25 -29.79 -9.92
CA GLY A 125 -27.04 -29.80 -8.67
C GLY A 125 -27.77 -28.51 -8.33
N LEU A 126 -28.75 -28.11 -9.14
CA LEU A 126 -29.73 -27.06 -8.79
C LEU A 126 -30.64 -27.49 -7.62
N SER A 127 -31.02 -26.57 -6.72
CA SER A 127 -32.43 -26.25 -6.34
C SER A 127 -32.58 -25.53 -4.99
N THR A 128 -33.59 -24.67 -4.89
CA THR A 128 -33.96 -23.87 -3.70
C THR A 128 -34.87 -24.62 -2.71
N PRO A 129 -34.88 -24.27 -1.40
CA PRO A 129 -35.81 -24.84 -0.44
C PRO A 129 -37.03 -23.94 -0.16
N ALA A 130 -38.21 -24.56 -0.01
CA ALA A 130 -39.44 -23.91 0.45
C ALA A 130 -40.11 -24.67 1.62
N ARG A 131 -40.66 -23.88 2.55
CA ARG A 131 -41.61 -24.13 3.65
C ARG A 131 -42.31 -25.52 3.77
N PRO A 132 -42.38 -26.12 4.98
CA PRO A 132 -43.24 -27.29 5.27
C PRO A 132 -44.60 -26.94 5.91
N ALA A 133 -45.56 -27.87 5.85
CA ALA A 133 -46.91 -27.78 6.45
C ALA A 133 -47.38 -29.13 7.07
N ARG A 134 -48.49 -29.09 7.84
CA ARG A 134 -49.03 -30.12 8.76
C ARG A 134 -49.72 -31.36 8.15
N SER A 135 -49.92 -32.39 8.98
CA SER A 135 -51.05 -33.37 8.95
C SER A 135 -51.17 -34.07 10.36
N ARG A 136 -52.21 -34.81 10.82
CA ARG A 136 -53.58 -35.13 10.33
C ARG A 136 -54.54 -35.75 11.41
N ALA A 137 -55.55 -35.02 11.92
CA ALA A 137 -56.89 -35.53 12.34
C ALA A 137 -57.00 -36.58 13.50
N PRO A 138 -58.21 -37.04 13.95
CA PRO A 138 -59.63 -36.66 13.68
C PRO A 138 -60.42 -36.23 14.96
N GLY A 139 -61.71 -35.81 14.97
CA GLY A 139 -62.75 -35.52 13.95
C GLY A 139 -64.16 -35.25 14.56
N ILE A 140 -65.20 -35.06 13.71
CA ILE A 140 -66.67 -35.04 13.99
C ILE A 140 -67.31 -33.68 14.44
N HIS A 141 -68.65 -33.57 14.33
CA HIS A 141 -69.43 -32.45 13.78
C HIS A 141 -70.46 -31.76 14.73
N SER A 142 -70.72 -30.46 14.47
CA SER A 142 -72.04 -29.78 14.41
C SER A 142 -72.78 -29.17 15.63
N THR A 143 -73.15 -27.89 15.45
CA THR A 143 -74.40 -27.15 15.82
C THR A 143 -74.81 -26.79 17.27
N ASN A 144 -75.01 -25.46 17.44
CA ASN A 144 -76.11 -24.72 18.10
C ASN A 144 -76.57 -25.02 19.55
N GLY A 145 -76.83 -23.93 20.30
CA GLY A 145 -77.89 -23.91 21.32
C GLY A 145 -77.56 -23.14 22.61
N ALA A 146 -78.01 -21.89 22.72
CA ALA A 146 -77.94 -21.09 23.95
C ALA A 146 -78.91 -21.58 25.04
N LEU A 147 -78.62 -21.30 26.33
CA LEU A 147 -79.35 -20.29 27.14
C LEU A 147 -79.02 -20.32 28.66
N ASN A 148 -79.15 -19.14 29.28
CA ASN A 148 -79.36 -18.82 30.72
C ASN A 148 -78.22 -19.06 31.74
N GLY A 149 -77.97 -18.15 32.69
CA GLY A 149 -78.62 -16.86 32.93
C GLY A 149 -77.93 -15.94 33.95
N SER A 150 -78.28 -14.65 33.93
CA SER A 150 -77.84 -13.57 34.85
C SER A 150 -78.79 -13.44 36.06
N PRO A 151 -78.59 -12.53 37.06
CA PRO A 151 -78.56 -11.04 36.93
C PRO A 151 -77.41 -10.40 37.76
N THR A 152 -77.17 -9.09 37.92
CA THR A 152 -77.91 -7.79 37.78
C THR A 152 -76.95 -6.72 37.22
N GLY A 153 -77.26 -5.87 36.22
CA GLY A 153 -77.92 -4.54 36.35
C GLY A 153 -77.00 -3.47 36.96
N SER A 154 -76.74 -2.25 36.43
CA SER A 154 -77.19 -1.46 35.25
C SER A 154 -76.41 -0.09 35.26
N SER A 155 -76.21 0.75 34.24
CA SER A 155 -76.48 0.77 32.77
C SER A 155 -75.88 2.06 32.11
N PHE A 156 -76.00 2.21 30.77
CA PHE A 156 -75.80 3.42 29.92
C PHE A 156 -74.40 3.87 29.43
N SER A 157 -74.42 4.52 28.26
CA SER A 157 -73.33 5.08 27.43
C SER A 157 -73.98 6.11 26.45
N PRO A 158 -73.30 6.76 25.48
CA PRO A 158 -71.86 7.06 25.27
C PRO A 158 -71.55 8.54 24.86
N SER A 159 -70.26 8.82 24.59
CA SER A 159 -69.71 9.67 23.49
C SER A 159 -69.04 11.04 23.76
N SER A 160 -67.85 11.18 23.14
CA SER A 160 -67.20 12.40 22.59
C SER A 160 -66.40 13.40 23.45
N THR A 161 -65.33 13.92 22.80
CA THR A 161 -64.59 15.20 22.99
C THR A 161 -63.57 15.42 24.14
N SER A 162 -62.29 15.55 23.71
CA SER A 162 -61.26 16.54 24.10
C SER A 162 -60.86 16.82 25.57
N THR A 163 -59.56 16.69 25.86
CA THR A 163 -58.87 17.16 27.08
C THR A 163 -57.91 18.34 26.81
N PRO A 164 -57.91 19.41 27.63
CA PRO A 164 -56.89 20.47 27.64
C PRO A 164 -55.83 20.36 28.78
N GLN A 165 -54.90 21.32 28.84
CA GLN A 165 -53.60 21.33 29.56
C GLN A 165 -53.63 21.73 31.06
N ARG A 166 -52.57 21.42 31.85
CA ARG A 166 -51.56 22.41 32.35
C ARG A 166 -50.37 21.87 33.21
N THR A 167 -49.13 22.18 32.76
CA THR A 167 -47.93 22.78 33.47
C THR A 167 -47.36 22.20 34.80
N THR A 168 -46.14 21.62 34.90
CA THR A 168 -44.71 22.16 34.88
C THR A 168 -44.25 22.82 36.20
N PRO A 169 -42.96 22.78 36.68
CA PRO A 169 -41.65 23.06 35.98
C PRO A 169 -40.43 22.16 36.38
N ALA A 170 -39.15 22.37 36.03
CA ALA A 170 -38.41 22.82 34.82
C ALA A 170 -36.87 22.59 34.99
N ALA A 171 -36.06 22.56 33.91
CA ALA A 171 -34.58 22.61 33.93
C ALA A 171 -34.00 23.17 32.58
N PRO A 172 -32.75 23.70 32.50
CA PRO A 172 -32.30 24.61 31.44
C PRO A 172 -31.46 23.98 30.28
N PRO A 173 -31.14 24.74 29.19
CA PRO A 173 -30.81 24.17 27.87
C PRO A 173 -29.35 24.33 27.37
N VAL A 174 -29.02 23.62 26.28
CA VAL A 174 -27.80 23.80 25.45
C VAL A 174 -28.20 24.27 24.05
N SER A 175 -27.40 25.16 23.44
CA SER A 175 -27.73 25.88 22.20
C SER A 175 -27.33 25.13 20.91
N SER A 176 -28.14 25.30 19.86
CA SER A 176 -27.91 24.75 18.52
C SER A 176 -28.11 25.84 17.45
N TYR A 177 -27.16 26.02 16.54
CA TYR A 177 -27.27 26.99 15.44
C TYR A 177 -27.42 26.29 14.08
N ARG A 178 -28.52 26.56 13.37
CA ARG A 178 -28.79 26.10 12.00
C ARG A 178 -29.55 27.19 11.24
N PRO A 179 -28.97 27.80 10.19
CA PRO A 179 -29.71 28.70 9.30
C PRO A 179 -30.70 27.91 8.40
N GLY A 180 -31.89 28.46 8.16
CA GLY A 180 -32.92 27.90 7.28
C GLY A 180 -32.98 28.57 5.89
N PRO A 181 -33.78 28.03 4.94
CA PRO A 181 -33.81 28.46 3.54
C PRO A 181 -34.95 29.45 3.21
N SER A 182 -34.72 30.34 2.23
CA SER A 182 -35.65 31.36 1.71
C SER A 182 -34.96 32.11 0.54
N LYS A 183 -35.53 32.45 -0.63
CA LYS A 183 -36.88 32.27 -1.24
C LYS A 183 -36.73 32.17 -2.78
N LEU A 184 -37.74 31.64 -3.48
CA LEU A 184 -37.86 31.76 -4.95
C LEU A 184 -39.31 32.13 -5.35
N SER A 185 -39.47 33.10 -6.25
CA SER A 185 -40.73 33.52 -6.91
C SER A 185 -40.39 34.55 -8.00
N THR A 186 -40.95 34.60 -9.21
CA THR A 186 -41.98 33.78 -9.90
C THR A 186 -42.03 34.21 -11.39
N ALA A 187 -42.13 33.26 -12.33
CA ALA A 187 -42.74 33.34 -13.68
C ALA A 187 -42.27 34.47 -14.69
N SER A 188 -42.38 34.35 -16.02
CA SER A 188 -43.06 33.37 -16.89
C SER A 188 -42.49 33.33 -18.33
N LEU A 189 -42.86 32.26 -19.06
CA LEU A 189 -43.03 32.15 -20.53
C LEU A 189 -41.82 31.87 -21.46
N LEU A 190 -42.17 31.19 -22.55
CA LEU A 190 -41.33 30.59 -23.60
C LEU A 190 -40.88 31.63 -24.64
N GLU A 191 -39.71 31.41 -25.25
CA GLU A 191 -39.58 31.21 -26.70
C GLU A 191 -38.16 30.77 -27.10
N THR A 192 -38.05 29.84 -28.05
CA THR A 192 -36.82 29.57 -28.82
C THR A 192 -36.91 30.29 -30.17
N PRO A 193 -35.85 30.93 -30.69
CA PRO A 193 -35.18 30.30 -31.84
C PRO A 193 -33.68 30.60 -32.06
N ILE A 194 -33.02 29.63 -32.73
CA ILE A 194 -32.10 29.77 -33.88
C ILE A 194 -31.23 31.05 -33.97
N GLY A 195 -29.90 30.90 -33.88
CA GLY A 195 -28.95 32.02 -33.87
C GLY A 195 -28.45 32.53 -35.23
N LYS A 196 -27.62 33.59 -35.19
CA LYS A 196 -26.73 34.08 -36.27
C LYS A 196 -25.71 35.11 -35.74
N GLY A 197 -24.41 34.86 -36.00
CA GLY A 197 -23.44 35.87 -36.49
C GLY A 197 -22.88 36.99 -35.59
N ALA A 198 -21.54 37.01 -35.53
CA ALA A 198 -20.63 38.18 -35.53
C ALA A 198 -20.23 38.93 -34.23
N ASN A 199 -18.93 38.79 -33.93
CA ASN A 199 -17.97 39.78 -33.39
C ASN A 199 -18.29 40.63 -32.14
N THR A 200 -17.47 40.49 -31.09
CA THR A 200 -16.27 41.34 -30.88
C THR A 200 -15.37 40.79 -29.75
N LEU A 201 -14.09 41.21 -29.70
CA LEU A 201 -13.05 40.65 -28.83
C LEU A 201 -12.93 41.35 -27.47
N SER A 202 -12.49 40.63 -26.44
CA SER A 202 -11.23 40.96 -25.71
C SER A 202 -10.88 39.88 -24.66
N VAL A 203 -9.65 39.37 -24.73
CA VAL A 203 -9.04 38.49 -23.71
C VAL A 203 -7.67 39.10 -23.37
N PRO A 204 -7.34 39.33 -22.08
CA PRO A 204 -6.04 39.85 -21.69
C PRO A 204 -4.97 38.74 -21.72
N SER A 205 -3.76 39.10 -22.13
CA SER A 205 -2.63 38.20 -22.38
C SER A 205 -1.71 38.03 -21.16
N SER A 206 -1.09 36.85 -21.06
CA SER A 206 -0.01 36.54 -20.11
C SER A 206 1.38 36.64 -20.77
N PRO A 207 2.46 36.98 -20.03
CA PRO A 207 3.77 37.32 -20.61
C PRO A 207 4.66 36.11 -20.95
N ILE A 208 5.64 36.37 -21.82
CA ILE A 208 6.56 35.41 -22.46
C ILE A 208 7.90 35.30 -21.70
N SER A 209 8.50 34.10 -21.71
CA SER A 209 9.95 33.89 -21.63
C SER A 209 10.36 32.56 -22.33
N PRO A 210 11.61 32.40 -22.82
CA PRO A 210 11.78 31.93 -24.21
C PRO A 210 12.42 30.54 -24.44
N ALA A 211 12.04 29.99 -25.60
CA ALA A 211 12.81 29.16 -26.56
C ALA A 211 13.51 27.85 -26.11
N GLY A 212 13.14 26.73 -26.76
CA GLY A 212 13.90 25.47 -26.62
C GLY A 212 13.43 24.22 -27.37
N SER A 213 12.33 24.22 -28.14
CA SER A 213 11.91 23.05 -28.95
C SER A 213 10.97 23.45 -30.10
N PRO A 214 10.94 22.69 -31.23
CA PRO A 214 10.31 23.15 -32.46
C PRO A 214 8.77 23.07 -32.42
N THR A 215 8.13 24.19 -32.74
CA THR A 215 6.69 24.27 -32.96
C THR A 215 6.29 23.74 -34.34
N SER A 216 5.35 22.78 -34.38
CA SER A 216 4.39 22.65 -35.49
C SER A 216 2.98 22.63 -34.92
N LEU A 217 2.37 23.82 -34.77
CA LEU A 217 0.95 23.96 -34.46
C LEU A 217 0.13 23.82 -35.75
N THR A 218 0.06 22.59 -36.25
CA THR A 218 -1.05 22.12 -37.06
C THR A 218 -1.83 21.10 -36.23
N PRO A 219 -3.17 21.06 -36.31
CA PRO A 219 -3.89 19.88 -35.85
C PRO A 219 -3.46 18.73 -36.75
N GLN A 220 -2.56 17.88 -36.26
CA GLN A 220 -2.28 16.62 -36.95
C GLN A 220 -3.58 15.83 -36.97
N LEU A 221 -3.99 15.37 -38.16
CA LEU A 221 -4.94 14.28 -38.26
C LEU A 221 -4.40 13.14 -37.37
N SER A 222 -5.25 12.57 -36.52
CA SER A 222 -4.87 11.40 -35.73
C SER A 222 -4.38 10.32 -36.69
N GLN A 223 -3.08 10.03 -36.63
CA GLN A 223 -2.51 8.96 -37.44
C GLN A 223 -3.04 7.63 -36.89
N PRO A 224 -3.50 6.71 -37.74
CA PRO A 224 -3.81 5.34 -37.34
C PRO A 224 -2.65 4.74 -36.54
N PHE A 225 -2.97 3.95 -35.51
CA PHE A 225 -2.00 3.38 -34.59
C PHE A 225 -0.90 2.55 -35.31
N GLU A 226 -1.22 1.97 -36.46
CA GLU A 226 -0.32 1.20 -37.31
C GLU A 226 0.79 2.06 -37.94
N LEU A 227 0.55 3.36 -38.13
CA LEU A 227 1.50 4.32 -38.72
C LEU A 227 2.38 5.05 -37.69
N ARG A 228 2.32 4.63 -36.42
CA ARG A 228 3.06 5.25 -35.31
C ARG A 228 4.59 5.25 -35.51
N PRO A 229 5.31 6.29 -35.05
CA PRO A 229 6.76 6.35 -35.20
C PRO A 229 7.50 5.46 -34.18
N GLN A 230 8.45 4.68 -34.69
CA GLN A 230 9.36 3.84 -33.90
C GLN A 230 8.65 2.82 -32.98
N PRO A 231 7.75 1.97 -33.52
CA PRO A 231 7.14 0.89 -32.73
C PRO A 231 8.23 -0.02 -32.17
N LEU A 232 8.03 -0.52 -30.94
CA LEU A 232 8.99 -1.40 -30.25
C LEU A 232 10.41 -0.82 -30.14
N SER A 233 10.53 0.50 -29.95
CA SER A 233 11.79 1.15 -29.62
C SER A 233 12.05 1.15 -28.11
N LEU A 234 13.29 0.83 -27.72
CA LEU A 234 13.78 0.94 -26.34
C LEU A 234 13.91 2.42 -25.94
N LEU A 235 13.27 2.80 -24.83
CA LEU A 235 13.20 4.18 -24.32
C LEU A 235 14.12 4.40 -23.11
N GLU A 236 14.19 3.40 -22.22
CA GLU A 236 14.98 3.47 -20.98
C GLU A 236 15.48 2.06 -20.60
N THR A 237 16.63 1.98 -19.92
CA THR A 237 17.17 0.74 -19.37
C THR A 237 17.88 1.00 -18.05
N LEU A 238 17.48 0.26 -17.02
CA LEU A 238 18.16 0.14 -15.74
C LEU A 238 18.95 -1.17 -15.70
N ASN A 239 20.12 -1.14 -15.07
CA ASN A 239 21.08 -2.24 -14.98
C ASN A 239 21.45 -2.84 -16.37
N PRO A 240 21.96 -2.01 -17.31
CA PRO A 240 22.27 -2.45 -18.68
C PRO A 240 23.41 -3.48 -18.77
N HIS A 241 24.16 -3.69 -17.68
CA HIS A 241 25.24 -4.66 -17.56
C HIS A 241 24.73 -6.11 -17.44
N LEU A 242 23.50 -6.31 -16.95
CA LEU A 242 22.83 -7.61 -16.95
C LEU A 242 22.35 -7.95 -18.36
N PRO A 243 22.46 -9.20 -18.84
CA PRO A 243 22.08 -9.54 -20.20
C PRO A 243 20.55 -9.59 -20.37
N ALA A 244 20.01 -8.92 -21.39
CA ALA A 244 18.62 -9.11 -21.80
C ALA A 244 18.39 -10.56 -22.27
N THR A 245 17.30 -11.19 -21.84
CA THR A 245 16.98 -12.55 -22.28
C THR A 245 16.30 -12.51 -23.65
N THR A 246 17.02 -12.92 -24.70
CA THR A 246 16.52 -12.94 -26.09
C THR A 246 15.72 -14.20 -26.44
N SER A 247 15.87 -15.29 -25.67
CA SER A 247 15.11 -16.53 -25.84
C SER A 247 13.98 -16.64 -24.81
N GLY A 248 12.74 -16.38 -25.25
CA GLY A 248 11.55 -16.68 -24.46
C GLY A 248 11.39 -18.16 -24.11
N LEU A 249 10.50 -18.46 -23.15
CA LEU A 249 10.14 -19.83 -22.74
C LEU A 249 9.92 -20.74 -23.97
N PRO A 250 10.57 -21.92 -24.10
CA PRO A 250 10.28 -22.88 -25.19
C PRO A 250 8.78 -23.17 -25.35
N PRO A 251 8.25 -23.44 -26.56
CA PRO A 251 6.80 -23.43 -26.81
C PRO A 251 6.02 -24.40 -25.92
N ASP A 252 6.57 -25.57 -25.64
CA ASP A 252 5.93 -26.61 -24.82
C ASP A 252 6.27 -26.49 -23.31
N SER A 253 6.78 -25.35 -22.87
CA SER A 253 7.18 -25.13 -21.47
C SER A 253 5.97 -25.10 -20.54
N LYS A 254 6.10 -25.78 -19.40
CA LYS A 254 5.18 -25.62 -18.27
C LYS A 254 5.53 -24.36 -17.48
N GLN A 255 4.56 -23.84 -16.72
CA GLN A 255 4.77 -22.77 -15.75
C GLN A 255 5.92 -23.14 -14.80
N ARG A 256 6.96 -22.29 -14.74
CA ARG A 256 8.14 -22.48 -13.88
C ARG A 256 8.20 -21.56 -12.65
N ILE A 257 7.35 -20.54 -12.57
CA ILE A 257 7.22 -19.65 -11.41
C ILE A 257 6.12 -20.10 -10.43
N MET A 258 6.28 -19.76 -9.15
CA MET A 258 5.25 -19.88 -8.11
C MET A 258 4.68 -18.49 -7.79
N LEU A 259 3.36 -18.41 -7.58
CA LEU A 259 2.70 -17.20 -7.07
C LEU A 259 2.17 -17.46 -5.66
N SER A 260 2.47 -16.55 -4.74
CA SER A 260 1.90 -16.49 -3.39
C SER A 260 1.45 -15.05 -3.10
N SER A 261 0.57 -14.86 -2.11
CA SER A 261 0.22 -13.53 -1.60
C SER A 261 0.08 -13.62 -0.09
N THR A 262 0.45 -12.53 0.59
CA THR A 262 0.45 -12.41 2.06
C THR A 262 -0.95 -12.15 2.61
N ALA A 263 -1.89 -11.66 1.80
CA ALA A 263 -3.26 -11.34 2.20
C ALA A 263 -4.30 -12.21 1.48
N ASP A 264 -5.43 -12.52 2.14
CA ASP A 264 -6.57 -13.18 1.47
C ASP A 264 -7.27 -12.17 0.54
N PRO A 265 -7.33 -12.41 -0.79
CA PRO A 265 -8.02 -11.52 -1.73
C PRO A 265 -9.50 -11.28 -1.40
N LYS A 266 -10.13 -12.15 -0.59
CA LYS A 266 -11.50 -11.95 -0.11
C LYS A 266 -11.66 -10.69 0.75
N ASN A 267 -10.60 -10.19 1.38
CA ASN A 267 -10.66 -8.99 2.21
C ASN A 267 -11.07 -7.75 1.40
N TRP A 268 -10.76 -7.71 0.10
CA TRP A 268 -11.17 -6.65 -0.82
C TRP A 268 -12.62 -6.79 -1.31
N ASN A 269 -13.32 -7.90 -1.04
CA ASN A 269 -14.72 -8.08 -1.43
C ASN A 269 -15.68 -7.55 -0.34
N TYR A 270 -15.50 -6.28 0.03
CA TYR A 270 -16.28 -5.60 1.05
C TYR A 270 -17.43 -4.78 0.47
N ARG A 271 -18.22 -4.14 1.33
CA ARG A 271 -19.36 -3.28 0.92
C ARG A 271 -18.96 -1.81 1.01
N TYR A 272 -18.68 -1.20 -0.13
CA TYR A 272 -18.15 0.17 -0.23
C TYR A 272 -19.20 1.28 -0.43
N MET A 273 -20.44 0.93 -0.81
CA MET A 273 -21.48 1.95 -1.15
C MET A 273 -22.05 2.69 0.07
N PHE A 274 -21.53 2.46 1.28
CA PHE A 274 -21.93 3.16 2.49
C PHE A 274 -20.84 3.06 3.56
N GLU A 275 -20.38 4.21 4.04
CA GLU A 275 -19.43 4.31 5.15
C GLU A 275 -20.05 5.08 6.33
N LYS A 276 -19.80 4.62 7.56
CA LYS A 276 -20.18 5.38 8.76
C LYS A 276 -19.10 6.41 9.08
N ILE A 277 -19.50 7.65 9.37
CA ILE A 277 -18.59 8.73 9.78
C ILE A 277 -17.74 8.32 11.00
N SER A 278 -18.29 7.54 11.94
CA SER A 278 -17.54 7.01 13.08
C SER A 278 -16.38 6.10 12.66
N GLN A 279 -16.64 5.14 11.76
CA GLN A 279 -15.65 4.19 11.24
C GLN A 279 -14.63 4.87 10.34
N ARG A 280 -15.05 5.84 9.52
CA ARG A 280 -14.13 6.70 8.75
C ARG A 280 -13.20 7.48 9.68
N SER A 281 -13.71 8.00 10.80
CA SER A 281 -12.89 8.71 11.76
C SER A 281 -12.00 7.80 12.61
N GLU A 282 -12.34 6.52 12.75
CA GLU A 282 -11.59 5.48 13.47
C GLU A 282 -10.38 5.03 12.62
N ALA A 283 -10.61 4.58 11.38
CA ALA A 283 -9.54 4.16 10.47
C ALA A 283 -8.49 5.26 10.16
N LEU A 284 -8.87 6.54 10.31
CA LEU A 284 -7.97 7.69 10.16
C LEU A 284 -7.21 8.07 11.44
N ASP A 285 -7.70 7.61 12.60
CA ASP A 285 -7.09 7.79 13.92
C ASP A 285 -6.06 6.67 14.13
N ASP A 286 -6.48 5.42 13.86
CA ASP A 286 -5.65 4.21 13.87
C ASP A 286 -4.36 4.41 13.05
N ALA A 287 -4.47 4.99 11.85
CA ALA A 287 -3.32 5.27 10.99
C ALA A 287 -2.28 6.23 11.62
N ILE A 288 -2.72 7.18 12.45
CA ILE A 288 -1.81 8.10 13.17
C ILE A 288 -1.12 7.35 14.30
N ASP A 289 -1.85 6.51 15.04
CA ASP A 289 -1.32 5.74 16.17
C ASP A 289 -0.36 4.62 15.69
N ASP A 290 -0.70 3.89 14.62
CA ASP A 290 0.20 2.96 13.91
C ASP A 290 1.54 3.63 13.54
N TYR A 291 1.49 4.81 12.93
CA TYR A 291 2.70 5.54 12.54
C TYR A 291 3.47 6.07 13.77
N ALA A 292 2.76 6.42 14.85
CA ALA A 292 3.37 6.82 16.12
C ALA A 292 4.15 5.67 16.78
N GLU A 293 3.63 4.44 16.76
CA GLU A 293 4.36 3.26 17.25
C GLU A 293 5.62 3.01 16.42
N ASN A 294 5.47 2.96 15.08
CA ASN A 294 6.57 2.71 14.15
C ASN A 294 7.70 3.76 14.26
N ILE A 295 7.37 5.04 14.37
CA ILE A 295 8.38 6.10 14.47
C ILE A 295 9.07 6.12 15.84
N LYS A 296 8.36 5.76 16.92
CA LYS A 296 8.94 5.63 18.26
C LYS A 296 9.96 4.50 18.32
N GLU A 297 9.62 3.32 17.79
CA GLU A 297 10.52 2.17 17.76
C GLU A 297 11.79 2.47 16.95
N ALA A 298 11.61 3.03 15.73
CA ALA A 298 12.71 3.32 14.83
C ALA A 298 13.71 4.35 15.38
N TYR A 299 13.23 5.40 16.06
CA TYR A 299 14.08 6.48 16.58
C TYR A 299 14.40 6.37 18.08
N GLY A 300 13.92 5.33 18.77
CA GLY A 300 14.12 5.16 20.22
C GLY A 300 13.43 6.24 21.07
N ILE A 301 12.30 6.77 20.61
CA ILE A 301 11.57 7.84 21.32
C ILE A 301 10.72 7.22 22.43
N SER A 302 11.00 7.59 23.69
CA SER A 302 10.27 7.10 24.86
C SER A 302 8.78 7.48 24.83
N GLU A 303 8.50 8.78 24.70
CA GLU A 303 7.16 9.35 24.80
C GLU A 303 6.93 10.45 23.76
N LEU A 304 5.67 10.61 23.37
CA LEU A 304 5.18 11.68 22.50
C LEU A 304 4.25 12.58 23.33
N GLY A 305 4.35 13.90 23.19
CA GLY A 305 3.52 14.86 23.91
C GLY A 305 2.36 15.41 23.08
N ASP A 306 1.28 15.84 23.73
CA ASP A 306 0.18 16.59 23.10
C ASP A 306 0.71 17.98 22.66
N PRO A 307 0.75 18.31 21.35
CA PRO A 307 1.27 19.58 20.86
C PRO A 307 0.39 20.78 21.25
N HIS A 308 -0.83 20.55 21.74
CA HIS A 308 -1.74 21.60 22.19
C HIS A 308 -1.41 22.13 23.58
N PHE A 309 -0.61 21.42 24.39
CA PHE A 309 -0.14 21.96 25.66
C PHE A 309 0.96 23.00 25.45
N VAL A 310 0.92 24.05 26.28
CA VAL A 310 1.94 25.10 26.27
C VAL A 310 3.21 24.56 26.91
N SER A 311 4.31 24.62 26.18
CA SER A 311 5.63 24.16 26.63
C SER A 311 6.72 25.11 26.15
N GLU A 312 7.68 25.39 27.04
CA GLU A 312 8.93 26.06 26.67
C GLU A 312 9.96 25.07 26.11
N GLU A 313 9.89 23.80 26.54
CA GLU A 313 10.74 22.71 26.05
C GLU A 313 10.19 22.09 24.75
N SER A 314 11.09 21.69 23.85
CA SER A 314 10.72 21.06 22.58
C SER A 314 10.43 19.56 22.75
N ILE A 315 9.17 19.18 22.53
CA ILE A 315 8.65 17.81 22.61
C ILE A 315 8.65 17.14 21.23
N TYR A 316 8.67 15.81 21.19
CA TYR A 316 8.29 15.04 20.00
C TYR A 316 6.77 14.85 19.97
N THR A 317 6.17 15.03 18.81
CA THR A 317 4.75 14.79 18.56
C THR A 317 4.57 14.16 17.18
N VAL A 318 3.48 13.41 17.02
CA VAL A 318 3.07 12.80 15.77
C VAL A 318 1.70 13.33 15.36
N GLY A 319 1.43 13.37 14.07
CA GLY A 319 0.09 13.69 13.56
C GLY A 319 0.01 13.68 12.04
N ARG A 320 -1.22 13.83 11.56
CA ARG A 320 -1.51 14.03 10.14
C ARG A 320 -1.38 15.49 9.75
N ILE A 321 -0.66 15.75 8.66
CA ILE A 321 -0.60 17.07 8.03
C ILE A 321 -1.91 17.36 7.32
N LEU A 322 -2.51 18.50 7.66
CA LEU A 322 -3.66 19.06 6.97
C LEU A 322 -3.26 20.38 6.30
N SER A 323 -3.75 20.59 5.09
CA SER A 323 -3.84 21.92 4.48
C SER A 323 -5.31 22.34 4.51
N PRO A 324 -5.64 23.62 4.78
CA PRO A 324 -6.98 24.13 4.49
C PRO A 324 -7.27 23.97 3.00
N PRO A 325 -8.52 23.68 2.61
CA PRO A 325 -8.90 23.63 1.21
C PRO A 325 -8.76 25.02 0.61
N THR A 326 -7.90 25.13 -0.40
CA THR A 326 -7.82 26.29 -1.28
C THR A 326 -7.88 25.77 -2.70
N ASP A 327 -9.09 25.80 -3.27
CA ASP A 327 -9.49 25.20 -4.55
C ASP A 327 -8.66 25.66 -5.78
N THR A 328 -7.72 26.58 -5.57
CA THR A 328 -6.89 27.23 -6.60
C THR A 328 -5.40 27.34 -6.26
N SER A 329 -4.94 26.96 -5.06
CA SER A 329 -3.53 27.12 -4.65
C SER A 329 -2.95 25.92 -3.91
N LYS A 330 -1.68 25.60 -4.18
CA LYS A 330 -0.91 24.60 -3.44
C LYS A 330 -0.79 24.99 -1.96
N ALA A 331 -0.71 23.97 -1.09
CA ALA A 331 -0.39 24.14 0.32
C ALA A 331 0.91 24.96 0.52
N THR A 332 0.91 25.80 1.55
CA THR A 332 2.05 26.67 1.90
C THR A 332 2.50 26.39 3.33
N ALA A 333 3.79 26.62 3.62
CA ALA A 333 4.36 26.37 4.95
C ALA A 333 3.68 27.18 6.07
N SER A 334 2.98 28.27 5.73
CA SER A 334 2.21 29.12 6.63
C SER A 334 0.72 28.75 6.74
N SER A 335 0.23 27.75 5.99
CA SER A 335 -1.16 27.28 6.04
C SER A 335 -1.34 25.89 6.65
N LEU A 336 -0.25 25.16 6.91
CA LEU A 336 -0.33 23.80 7.47
C LEU A 336 -0.87 23.77 8.91
N PHE A 337 -1.55 22.66 9.21
CA PHE A 337 -1.96 22.23 10.55
C PHE A 337 -1.49 20.80 10.78
N LEU A 338 -1.26 20.45 12.05
CA LEU A 338 -1.04 19.09 12.51
C LEU A 338 -2.28 18.61 13.27
N GLU A 339 -2.81 17.45 12.89
CA GLU A 339 -3.90 16.76 13.58
C GLU A 339 -3.33 15.57 14.36
N SER A 340 -3.41 15.63 15.68
CA SER A 340 -3.04 14.54 16.59
C SER A 340 -4.14 13.48 16.63
N SER A 341 -3.80 12.22 16.93
CA SER A 341 -4.81 11.19 17.23
C SER A 341 -5.67 11.52 18.46
N ARG A 342 -6.75 10.77 18.68
CA ARG A 342 -7.57 10.87 19.89
C ARG A 342 -6.76 10.50 21.14
N LEU A 343 -5.88 9.51 21.05
CA LEU A 343 -5.03 9.08 22.17
C LEU A 343 -3.98 10.14 22.51
N LEU A 344 -3.29 10.72 21.52
CA LEU A 344 -2.20 11.67 21.75
C LEU A 344 -2.68 13.09 22.11
N GLY A 345 -3.75 13.58 21.45
CA GLY A 345 -4.17 14.97 21.58
C GLY A 345 -5.68 15.19 21.41
N ALA A 346 -6.49 14.17 21.67
CA ALA A 346 -7.96 14.21 21.58
C ALA A 346 -8.51 14.64 20.20
N GLY A 347 -7.81 14.31 19.10
CA GLY A 347 -8.24 14.64 17.74
C GLY A 347 -8.18 16.13 17.40
N LYS A 348 -7.50 16.94 18.23
CA LYS A 348 -7.38 18.38 18.02
C LYS A 348 -6.41 18.70 16.88
N ARG A 349 -6.48 19.95 16.39
CA ARG A 349 -5.67 20.49 15.31
C ARG A 349 -4.95 21.75 15.78
N ILE A 350 -3.64 21.81 15.57
CA ILE A 350 -2.80 22.98 15.86
C ILE A 350 -2.15 23.51 14.59
N ALA A 351 -2.01 24.83 14.47
CA ALA A 351 -1.30 25.43 13.35
C ALA A 351 0.19 25.05 13.40
N LEU A 352 0.72 24.52 12.30
CA LEU A 352 2.10 24.05 12.21
C LEU A 352 2.97 25.10 11.52
N ARG A 353 4.07 25.53 12.15
CA ARG A 353 5.04 26.44 11.56
C ARG A 353 6.44 25.87 11.70
N PHE A 354 7.34 26.25 10.81
CA PHE A 354 8.74 25.81 10.86
C PHE A 354 9.63 26.91 11.39
N ALA A 355 10.68 26.53 12.12
CA ALA A 355 11.76 27.43 12.50
C ALA A 355 12.43 28.05 11.25
N PRO A 356 13.11 29.20 11.38
CA PRO A 356 13.80 29.84 10.25
C PRO A 356 14.79 28.90 9.54
N ALA A 357 14.97 29.12 8.23
CA ALA A 357 15.99 28.44 7.45
C ALA A 357 17.38 28.65 8.08
N GLY A 358 18.15 27.57 8.26
CA GLY A 358 19.39 27.57 9.06
C GLY A 358 19.21 27.16 10.53
N SER A 359 17.99 26.85 10.96
CA SER A 359 17.70 26.28 12.30
C SER A 359 16.75 25.08 12.26
N LEU A 360 15.86 25.03 11.27
CA LEU A 360 15.02 23.86 11.01
C LEU A 360 15.87 22.66 10.56
N LYS A 361 15.75 21.55 11.29
CA LYS A 361 16.46 20.30 11.00
C LYS A 361 15.57 19.22 10.38
N VAL A 362 16.20 18.26 9.72
CA VAL A 362 15.61 17.02 9.23
C VAL A 362 16.48 15.83 9.64
N ARG A 363 15.87 14.80 10.23
CA ARG A 363 16.54 13.58 10.70
C ARG A 363 16.06 12.37 9.90
N GLY A 364 17.00 11.54 9.49
CA GLY A 364 16.75 10.38 8.61
C GLY A 364 16.56 10.78 7.14
N GLY A 365 16.19 9.81 6.31
CA GLY A 365 16.20 9.95 4.85
C GLY A 365 17.57 9.67 4.22
N PRO A 366 17.78 10.04 2.95
CA PRO A 366 19.05 9.83 2.26
C PRO A 366 20.14 10.78 2.80
N PRO A 367 21.42 10.36 2.85
CA PRO A 367 22.52 11.22 3.29
C PRO A 367 22.60 12.54 2.50
N GLY A 368 22.91 13.63 3.19
CA GLY A 368 22.99 14.97 2.57
C GLY A 368 21.62 15.59 2.30
N VAL A 369 20.57 15.18 3.01
CA VAL A 369 19.20 15.69 2.86
C VAL A 369 19.11 17.19 3.21
N LYS A 370 18.63 18.01 2.26
CA LYS A 370 18.52 19.49 2.39
C LYS A 370 17.09 20.01 2.58
N GLY A 371 16.19 19.15 3.06
CA GLY A 371 14.77 19.43 3.19
C GLY A 371 13.88 18.22 2.92
N PHE A 372 12.58 18.43 3.08
CA PHE A 372 11.56 17.39 3.10
C PHE A 372 10.29 17.82 2.36
N GLY A 373 9.56 16.86 1.81
CA GLY A 373 8.22 17.08 1.25
C GLY A 373 7.14 16.84 2.29
N LEU A 374 6.07 17.65 2.27
CA LEU A 374 4.81 17.39 2.96
C LEU A 374 3.64 17.53 1.97
N PHE A 375 2.53 16.87 2.27
CA PHE A 375 1.29 16.90 1.49
C PHE A 375 0.09 16.63 2.43
N PRO A 376 -1.15 16.99 2.05
CA PRO A 376 -2.35 16.69 2.85
C PRO A 376 -2.53 15.17 3.03
N GLY A 377 -2.63 14.72 4.28
CA GLY A 377 -2.70 13.30 4.64
C GLY A 377 -1.39 12.72 5.15
N CYS A 378 -0.24 13.35 4.85
CA CYS A 378 1.08 12.89 5.29
C CYS A 378 1.14 12.75 6.82
N LEU A 379 1.49 11.56 7.29
CA LEU A 379 1.77 11.26 8.69
C LEU A 379 3.21 11.70 8.99
N ALA A 380 3.38 12.61 9.94
CA ALA A 380 4.64 13.25 10.22
C ALA A 380 4.96 13.24 11.72
N CYS A 381 6.21 12.94 12.05
CA CYS A 381 6.78 13.11 13.38
C CYS A 381 7.62 14.38 13.40
N VAL A 382 7.27 15.32 14.28
CA VAL A 382 7.96 16.60 14.42
C VAL A 382 8.39 16.82 15.86
N LYS A 383 9.52 17.50 16.03
CA LYS A 383 10.01 18.00 17.30
C LYS A 383 9.90 19.52 17.31
N GLY A 384 9.38 20.06 18.39
CA GLY A 384 9.13 21.49 18.48
C GLY A 384 8.35 21.85 19.73
N ARG A 385 7.88 23.09 19.79
CA ARG A 385 7.23 23.63 20.99
C ARG A 385 6.08 24.57 20.67
N ASN A 386 5.13 24.61 21.58
CA ASN A 386 3.97 25.51 21.54
C ASN A 386 4.11 26.54 22.68
N GLY A 387 4.96 27.55 22.49
CA GLY A 387 5.19 28.57 23.53
C GLY A 387 4.05 29.58 23.71
N GLY A 388 3.06 29.61 22.80
CA GLY A 388 2.02 30.64 22.74
C GLY A 388 0.56 30.16 22.83
N GLY A 389 0.33 28.85 22.95
CA GLY A 389 -1.01 28.27 23.14
C GLY A 389 -1.87 28.11 21.87
N GLY A 390 -1.26 28.08 20.68
CA GLY A 390 -2.03 27.94 19.42
C GLY A 390 -1.23 27.69 18.15
N VAL A 391 0.10 27.62 18.24
CA VAL A 391 1.00 27.33 17.11
C VAL A 391 2.10 26.41 17.60
N PHE A 392 2.29 25.28 16.93
CA PHE A 392 3.44 24.41 17.15
C PHE A 392 4.56 24.83 16.20
N VAL A 393 5.67 25.29 16.76
CA VAL A 393 6.87 25.67 15.99
C VAL A 393 7.82 24.49 15.97
N VAL A 394 8.05 23.94 14.78
CA VAL A 394 8.90 22.79 14.50
C VAL A 394 10.36 23.22 14.39
N ASP A 395 11.20 22.64 15.23
CA ASP A 395 12.66 22.80 15.21
C ASP A 395 13.32 21.68 14.38
N GLU A 396 12.73 20.48 14.36
CA GLU A 396 13.28 19.28 13.68
C GLU A 396 12.13 18.39 13.18
N ILE A 397 12.22 17.82 11.97
CA ILE A 397 11.32 16.78 11.48
C ILE A 397 12.03 15.43 11.38
N LEU A 398 11.33 14.35 11.72
CA LEU A 398 11.80 12.98 11.54
C LEU A 398 11.12 12.38 10.32
N LEU A 399 11.93 11.98 9.33
CA LEU A 399 11.42 11.23 8.18
C LEU A 399 11.10 9.78 8.58
N PRO A 400 10.12 9.12 7.93
CA PRO A 400 9.85 7.72 8.20
C PRO A 400 11.10 6.86 7.99
N ALA A 401 11.35 5.91 8.88
CA ALA A 401 12.44 4.97 8.70
C ALA A 401 12.13 3.98 7.55
N PRO A 402 13.12 3.61 6.73
CA PRO A 402 12.95 2.56 5.73
C PRO A 402 12.39 1.27 6.34
N SER A 403 11.53 0.57 5.62
CA SER A 403 11.14 -0.80 5.99
C SER A 403 12.34 -1.75 5.85
N ALA A 404 12.37 -2.80 6.67
CA ALA A 404 13.38 -3.86 6.55
C ALA A 404 13.37 -4.48 5.14
N LEU A 405 14.53 -4.90 4.64
CA LEU A 405 14.65 -5.51 3.31
C LEU A 405 14.07 -6.92 3.29
N ALA A 406 13.57 -7.34 2.13
CA ALA A 406 13.03 -8.68 1.95
C ALA A 406 14.16 -9.73 2.02
N GLN A 407 13.96 -10.76 2.85
CA GLN A 407 14.92 -11.82 3.12
C GLN A 407 14.22 -13.20 3.12
N SER A 408 14.92 -14.22 2.63
CA SER A 408 14.48 -15.63 2.63
C SER A 408 15.66 -16.55 3.00
N PRO A 409 15.42 -17.76 3.51
CA PRO A 409 16.50 -18.72 3.77
C PRO A 409 17.27 -19.09 2.50
N SER A 410 18.60 -19.22 2.58
CA SER A 410 19.46 -19.63 1.44
C SER A 410 18.99 -20.91 0.74
N SER A 411 18.42 -21.86 1.49
CA SER A 411 17.86 -23.11 0.95
C SER A 411 16.59 -22.91 0.09
N GLU A 412 15.74 -21.93 0.43
CA GLU A 412 14.55 -21.58 -0.34
C GLU A 412 14.92 -20.80 -1.61
N LEU A 413 15.90 -19.89 -1.51
CA LEU A 413 16.48 -19.21 -2.67
C LEU A 413 17.12 -20.21 -3.66
N LEU A 414 17.81 -21.24 -3.16
CA LEU A 414 18.36 -22.32 -3.99
C LEU A 414 17.27 -23.12 -4.71
N ASP A 415 16.17 -23.50 -4.04
CA ASP A 415 15.06 -24.23 -4.69
C ASP A 415 14.37 -23.37 -5.76
N PHE A 416 14.06 -22.11 -5.44
CA PHE A 416 13.44 -21.20 -6.39
C PHE A 416 14.33 -20.89 -7.59
N GLN A 417 15.58 -20.48 -7.37
CA GLN A 417 16.44 -19.97 -8.43
C GLN A 417 17.19 -21.09 -9.18
N HIS A 418 17.66 -22.12 -8.47
CA HIS A 418 18.54 -23.17 -9.01
C HIS A 418 17.90 -24.56 -9.04
N GLY A 419 16.70 -24.73 -8.48
CA GLY A 419 15.93 -25.97 -8.53
C GLY A 419 15.40 -26.33 -9.93
N ASP A 420 14.68 -27.45 -10.02
CA ASP A 420 14.27 -28.12 -11.27
C ASP A 420 13.51 -27.23 -12.27
N LYS A 421 12.86 -26.17 -11.79
CA LYS A 421 12.02 -25.26 -12.59
C LYS A 421 12.83 -24.18 -13.30
N LEU A 422 13.68 -23.45 -12.57
CA LEU A 422 14.43 -22.32 -13.12
C LEU A 422 15.84 -22.69 -13.58
N LYS A 423 16.56 -23.57 -12.86
CA LYS A 423 17.93 -24.02 -13.20
C LYS A 423 18.90 -22.85 -13.48
N GLY A 424 18.82 -21.77 -12.70
CA GLY A 424 19.60 -20.55 -12.86
C GLY A 424 19.22 -19.66 -14.05
N GLN A 425 18.14 -19.99 -14.78
CA GLN A 425 17.67 -19.17 -15.91
C GLN A 425 16.83 -17.99 -15.41
N PRO A 426 17.10 -16.74 -15.85
CA PRO A 426 16.39 -15.55 -15.38
C PRO A 426 14.87 -15.64 -15.55
N VAL A 427 14.10 -15.06 -14.64
CA VAL A 427 12.64 -14.91 -14.79
C VAL A 427 12.34 -13.66 -15.62
N SER A 428 11.46 -13.78 -16.61
CA SER A 428 11.08 -12.72 -17.52
C SER A 428 9.64 -12.26 -17.28
N MET A 429 9.44 -10.95 -17.08
CA MET A 429 8.13 -10.35 -16.86
C MET A 429 7.89 -9.20 -17.83
N ILE A 430 6.72 -9.16 -18.46
CA ILE A 430 6.20 -7.99 -19.16
C ILE A 430 5.12 -7.36 -18.28
N THR A 431 5.20 -6.05 -18.06
CA THR A 431 4.18 -5.28 -17.31
C THR A 431 3.71 -4.06 -18.11
N ALA A 432 2.39 -3.87 -18.15
CA ALA A 432 1.75 -2.75 -18.83
C ALA A 432 0.50 -2.30 -18.09
N ALA A 433 0.14 -1.02 -18.20
CA ALA A 433 -1.08 -0.47 -17.63
C ALA A 433 -1.98 0.15 -18.71
N GLY A 434 -3.29 0.04 -18.53
CA GLY A 434 -4.29 0.64 -19.39
C GLY A 434 -4.27 2.18 -19.34
N PRO A 435 -4.93 2.89 -20.27
CA PRO A 435 -5.84 2.33 -21.28
C PRO A 435 -5.18 1.46 -22.34
N TYR A 436 -5.97 0.55 -22.92
CA TYR A 436 -5.53 -0.45 -23.91
C TYR A 436 -6.02 -0.17 -25.34
N THR A 437 -6.68 0.97 -25.55
CA THR A 437 -7.14 1.50 -26.85
C THR A 437 -6.95 3.03 -26.87
N LEU A 438 -6.89 3.63 -28.05
CA LEU A 438 -6.84 5.10 -28.21
C LEU A 438 -8.23 5.70 -27.93
N GLU A 439 -8.34 7.00 -27.68
CA GLU A 439 -9.63 7.67 -27.45
C GLU A 439 -10.48 7.82 -28.72
N ASP A 440 -9.84 7.68 -29.89
CA ASP A 440 -10.49 7.78 -31.20
C ASP A 440 -11.33 6.54 -31.57
N ASP A 441 -11.04 5.37 -30.99
CA ASP A 441 -11.64 4.09 -31.39
C ASP A 441 -11.61 2.99 -30.30
N LEU A 442 -12.42 1.95 -30.51
CA LEU A 442 -12.46 0.75 -29.67
C LEU A 442 -11.91 -0.48 -30.40
N THR A 443 -10.86 -0.33 -31.22
CA THR A 443 -10.20 -1.46 -31.90
C THR A 443 -9.33 -2.28 -30.97
N PHE A 444 -8.72 -1.63 -29.96
CA PHE A 444 -7.69 -2.17 -29.08
C PHE A 444 -6.37 -2.51 -29.79
N ALA A 445 -6.02 -1.81 -30.88
CA ALA A 445 -4.75 -2.00 -31.56
C ALA A 445 -3.47 -1.90 -30.67
N PRO A 446 -3.40 -1.05 -29.62
CA PRO A 446 -2.30 -1.06 -28.65
C PRO A 446 -2.19 -2.38 -27.87
N LEU A 447 -3.32 -2.99 -27.49
CA LEU A 447 -3.34 -4.30 -26.84
C LEU A 447 -2.89 -5.40 -27.79
N ASP A 448 -3.34 -5.39 -29.05
CA ASP A 448 -2.90 -6.36 -30.06
C ASP A 448 -1.37 -6.36 -30.21
N ALA A 449 -0.76 -5.18 -30.40
CA ALA A 449 0.68 -5.06 -30.48
C ALA A 449 1.41 -5.57 -29.22
N LEU A 450 0.85 -5.37 -28.02
CA LEU A 450 1.46 -5.86 -26.77
C LEU A 450 1.38 -7.38 -26.67
N LEU A 451 0.26 -7.97 -27.09
CA LEU A 451 0.06 -9.41 -27.05
C LEU A 451 0.85 -10.12 -28.16
N GLU A 452 1.10 -9.48 -29.31
CA GLU A 452 2.08 -9.95 -30.31
C GLU A 452 3.50 -10.03 -29.72
N VAL A 453 3.92 -9.01 -28.95
CA VAL A 453 5.20 -9.05 -28.22
C VAL A 453 5.22 -10.21 -27.22
N ALA A 454 4.14 -10.41 -26.45
CA ALA A 454 4.05 -11.52 -25.50
C ALA A 454 4.03 -12.90 -26.18
N VAL A 455 3.39 -13.05 -27.34
CA VAL A 455 3.40 -14.28 -28.16
C VAL A 455 4.77 -14.57 -28.75
N ARG A 456 5.52 -13.54 -29.15
CA ARG A 456 6.88 -13.66 -29.69
C ARG A 456 7.91 -13.97 -28.61
N GLU A 457 7.90 -13.19 -27.55
CA GLU A 457 8.92 -13.18 -26.49
C GLU A 457 8.60 -14.13 -25.34
N ARG A 458 7.37 -14.64 -25.24
CA ARG A 458 6.95 -15.76 -24.39
C ARG A 458 7.49 -15.64 -22.95
N PRO A 459 7.13 -14.55 -22.24
CA PRO A 459 7.64 -14.28 -20.90
C PRO A 459 7.06 -15.27 -19.89
N ASP A 460 7.68 -15.38 -18.72
CA ASP A 460 7.12 -16.15 -17.60
C ASP A 460 5.86 -15.49 -17.04
N VAL A 461 5.83 -14.15 -17.05
CA VAL A 461 4.76 -13.34 -16.46
C VAL A 461 4.32 -12.27 -17.44
N LEU A 462 3.01 -12.15 -17.64
CA LEU A 462 2.36 -11.02 -18.29
C LEU A 462 1.43 -10.35 -17.28
N LEU A 463 1.87 -9.23 -16.72
CA LEU A 463 1.17 -8.45 -15.71
C LEU A 463 0.47 -7.25 -16.35
N LEU A 464 -0.85 -7.17 -16.22
CA LEU A 464 -1.68 -6.14 -16.85
C LEU A 464 -2.51 -5.42 -15.79
N LEU A 465 -2.36 -4.09 -15.70
CA LEU A 465 -3.13 -3.23 -14.79
C LEU A 465 -4.19 -2.45 -15.57
N GLY A 466 -5.41 -2.34 -15.03
CA GLY A 466 -6.51 -1.61 -15.66
C GLY A 466 -6.24 -0.10 -15.83
N PRO A 467 -7.16 0.63 -16.50
CA PRO A 467 -8.44 0.15 -17.00
C PRO A 467 -8.34 -0.62 -18.32
N PHE A 468 -9.02 -1.77 -18.37
CA PHE A 468 -9.21 -2.59 -19.56
C PHE A 468 -10.32 -2.04 -20.45
N VAL A 469 -11.51 -1.78 -19.88
CA VAL A 469 -12.58 -1.03 -20.55
C VAL A 469 -12.82 0.22 -19.72
N ASP A 470 -12.28 1.33 -20.21
CA ASP A 470 -12.20 2.58 -19.45
C ASP A 470 -13.55 3.31 -19.43
N SER A 471 -14.08 3.53 -18.23
CA SER A 471 -15.29 4.32 -17.98
C SER A 471 -15.15 5.77 -18.45
N GLN A 472 -13.92 6.27 -18.60
CA GLN A 472 -13.64 7.62 -19.09
C GLN A 472 -13.45 7.72 -20.62
N HIS A 473 -13.50 6.60 -21.36
CA HIS A 473 -13.33 6.63 -22.81
C HIS A 473 -14.47 7.43 -23.50
N PRO A 474 -14.21 8.34 -24.46
CA PRO A 474 -15.25 9.20 -25.05
C PRO A 474 -16.48 8.45 -25.59
N SER A 475 -16.27 7.36 -26.34
CA SER A 475 -17.37 6.51 -26.85
C SER A 475 -18.16 5.79 -25.76
N ILE A 476 -17.55 5.52 -24.59
CA ILE A 476 -18.22 4.88 -23.44
C ILE A 476 -19.05 5.93 -22.68
N ILE A 477 -18.48 7.11 -22.39
CA ILE A 477 -19.20 8.23 -21.75
C ILE A 477 -20.42 8.66 -22.57
N SER A 478 -20.24 8.82 -23.89
CA SER A 478 -21.30 9.28 -24.79
C SER A 478 -22.36 8.22 -25.11
N GLY A 479 -22.15 6.96 -24.71
CA GLY A 479 -23.00 5.84 -25.11
C GLY A 479 -22.95 5.52 -26.61
N ALA A 480 -21.92 5.99 -27.33
CA ALA A 480 -21.69 5.73 -28.75
C ALA A 480 -21.13 4.31 -29.02
N VAL A 481 -21.72 3.30 -28.37
CA VAL A 481 -21.35 1.89 -28.46
C VAL A 481 -22.58 1.00 -28.66
N THR A 482 -22.45 -0.03 -29.49
CA THR A 482 -23.50 -1.01 -29.78
C THR A 482 -23.39 -2.29 -28.94
N GLN A 483 -22.29 -2.45 -28.21
CA GLN A 483 -21.99 -3.60 -27.34
C GLN A 483 -21.99 -3.14 -25.88
N THR A 484 -22.40 -4.02 -24.97
CA THR A 484 -22.21 -3.80 -23.54
C THR A 484 -20.73 -3.83 -23.16
N PRO A 485 -20.29 -3.16 -22.07
CA PRO A 485 -18.88 -3.17 -21.71
C PRO A 485 -18.32 -4.57 -21.40
N VAL A 486 -19.15 -5.49 -20.92
CA VAL A 486 -18.79 -6.90 -20.71
C VAL A 486 -18.54 -7.62 -22.05
N GLU A 487 -19.34 -7.34 -23.08
CA GLU A 487 -19.10 -7.88 -24.43
C GLU A 487 -17.81 -7.30 -25.05
N ILE A 488 -17.57 -5.99 -24.89
CA ILE A 488 -16.32 -5.34 -25.30
C ILE A 488 -15.13 -6.01 -24.62
N PHE A 489 -15.17 -6.20 -23.29
CA PHE A 489 -14.09 -6.89 -22.55
C PHE A 489 -13.89 -8.34 -23.04
N ARG A 490 -14.96 -9.11 -23.20
CA ARG A 490 -14.89 -10.50 -23.69
C ARG A 490 -14.24 -10.58 -25.08
N HIS A 491 -14.64 -9.69 -25.99
CA HIS A 491 -14.16 -9.65 -27.36
C HIS A 491 -12.71 -9.14 -27.45
N HIS A 492 -12.40 -8.05 -26.77
CA HIS A 492 -11.11 -7.38 -26.90
C HIS A 492 -10.05 -7.87 -25.92
N VAL A 493 -10.40 -8.27 -24.70
CA VAL A 493 -9.44 -8.71 -23.69
C VAL A 493 -9.41 -10.23 -23.61
N SER A 494 -10.49 -10.87 -23.13
CA SER A 494 -10.49 -12.31 -22.81
C SER A 494 -10.10 -13.20 -24.00
N ARG A 495 -10.65 -12.92 -25.18
CA ARG A 495 -10.32 -13.67 -26.41
C ARG A 495 -8.85 -13.53 -26.82
N ARG A 496 -8.25 -12.34 -26.67
CA ARG A 496 -6.86 -12.09 -27.07
C ARG A 496 -5.86 -12.66 -26.06
N LEU A 497 -6.19 -12.65 -24.76
CA LEU A 497 -5.40 -13.32 -23.72
C LEU A 497 -5.36 -14.85 -23.92
N GLN A 498 -6.42 -15.45 -24.45
CA GLN A 498 -6.43 -16.87 -24.82
C GLN A 498 -5.35 -17.18 -25.88
N THR A 499 -5.18 -16.33 -26.90
CA THR A 499 -4.13 -16.48 -27.92
C THR A 499 -2.72 -16.55 -27.32
N VAL A 500 -2.41 -15.75 -26.29
CA VAL A 500 -1.13 -15.80 -25.57
C VAL A 500 -0.97 -17.13 -24.83
N LEU A 501 -2.02 -17.60 -24.16
CA LEU A 501 -2.03 -18.86 -23.41
C LEU A 501 -1.95 -20.12 -24.29
N ASP A 502 -2.32 -20.00 -25.56
CA ASP A 502 -2.21 -21.09 -26.54
C ASP A 502 -0.84 -21.09 -27.22
N ALA A 503 -0.24 -19.92 -27.48
CA ALA A 503 1.12 -19.80 -28.03
C ALA A 503 2.23 -19.98 -26.99
N SER A 504 1.95 -19.72 -25.72
CA SER A 504 2.88 -19.86 -24.60
C SER A 504 2.17 -20.42 -23.36
N PRO A 505 2.00 -21.75 -23.27
CA PRO A 505 1.31 -22.38 -22.16
C PRO A 505 1.95 -22.18 -20.79
N GLY A 506 3.26 -21.86 -20.75
CA GLY A 506 4.03 -21.56 -19.55
C GLY A 506 3.91 -20.12 -19.03
N THR A 507 3.40 -19.19 -19.85
CA THR A 507 3.21 -17.78 -19.44
C THR A 507 2.06 -17.66 -18.46
N VAL A 508 2.32 -17.02 -17.31
CA VAL A 508 1.32 -16.71 -16.30
C VAL A 508 0.80 -15.29 -16.53
N ILE A 509 -0.48 -15.18 -16.87
CA ILE A 509 -1.14 -13.89 -17.05
C ILE A 509 -1.78 -13.46 -15.72
N ILE A 510 -1.48 -12.25 -15.27
CA ILE A 510 -2.01 -11.64 -14.04
C ILE A 510 -2.71 -10.33 -14.41
N LEU A 511 -3.99 -10.18 -14.06
CA LEU A 511 -4.75 -8.94 -14.22
C LEU A 511 -4.97 -8.26 -12.87
N VAL A 512 -4.89 -6.94 -12.86
CA VAL A 512 -5.20 -6.08 -11.71
C VAL A 512 -6.22 -5.04 -12.17
N PRO A 513 -7.36 -4.85 -11.49
CA PRO A 513 -8.38 -3.89 -11.90
C PRO A 513 -7.94 -2.44 -11.68
N SER A 514 -8.68 -1.52 -12.29
CA SER A 514 -8.70 -0.10 -11.94
C SER A 514 -10.12 0.31 -11.54
N VAL A 515 -10.28 1.34 -10.70
CA VAL A 515 -11.60 1.93 -10.40
C VAL A 515 -12.27 2.55 -11.64
N ARG A 516 -11.50 2.75 -12.72
CA ARG A 516 -11.96 3.13 -14.05
C ARG A 516 -12.45 1.94 -14.91
N ASP A 517 -12.30 0.69 -14.48
CA ASP A 517 -12.90 -0.45 -15.20
C ASP A 517 -14.41 -0.43 -15.04
N ILE A 518 -15.12 0.00 -16.09
CA ILE A 518 -16.60 0.03 -16.11
C ILE A 518 -17.23 -1.37 -15.99
N VAL A 519 -16.44 -2.42 -16.21
CA VAL A 519 -16.84 -3.82 -16.04
C VAL A 519 -16.73 -4.31 -14.59
N SER A 520 -16.11 -3.54 -13.70
CA SER A 520 -15.99 -3.89 -12.28
C SER A 520 -17.28 -3.54 -11.53
N SER A 521 -17.78 -4.49 -10.74
CA SER A 521 -18.87 -4.26 -9.78
C SER A 521 -18.39 -3.58 -8.48
N HIS A 522 -17.07 -3.36 -8.34
CA HIS A 522 -16.47 -2.65 -7.22
C HIS A 522 -15.80 -1.37 -7.72
N MET A 523 -16.39 -0.21 -7.42
CA MET A 523 -15.96 1.08 -7.94
C MET A 523 -15.18 1.95 -6.94
N ALA A 524 -15.01 1.49 -5.70
CA ALA A 524 -14.13 2.12 -4.71
C ALA A 524 -12.72 1.51 -4.71
N PHE A 525 -11.75 2.31 -4.24
CA PHE A 525 -10.39 1.90 -3.91
C PHE A 525 -10.23 1.89 -2.37
N PRO A 526 -9.69 0.84 -1.74
CA PRO A 526 -9.19 -0.41 -2.32
C PRO A 526 -10.27 -1.24 -3.02
N GLN A 527 -9.94 -1.95 -4.09
CA GLN A 527 -10.86 -2.54 -5.05
C GLN A 527 -10.77 -4.08 -5.14
N SER A 528 -11.91 -4.76 -5.17
CA SER A 528 -11.98 -6.21 -5.37
C SER A 528 -11.46 -6.66 -6.75
N MET A 529 -11.06 -7.93 -6.85
CA MET A 529 -10.79 -8.61 -8.11
C MET A 529 -11.94 -8.47 -9.12
N LEU A 530 -11.62 -8.45 -10.41
CA LEU A 530 -12.61 -8.64 -11.48
C LEU A 530 -13.22 -10.04 -11.44
N ASP A 531 -14.53 -10.12 -11.73
CA ASP A 531 -15.27 -11.37 -11.81
C ASP A 531 -14.90 -12.17 -13.07
N LYS A 532 -14.42 -13.41 -12.91
CA LYS A 532 -13.84 -14.17 -14.03
C LYS A 532 -14.90 -14.80 -14.92
N GLU A 533 -15.97 -15.29 -14.31
CA GLU A 533 -17.07 -15.98 -14.95
C GLU A 533 -17.83 -15.02 -15.90
N SER A 534 -18.22 -13.83 -15.43
CA SER A 534 -18.90 -12.84 -16.26
C SER A 534 -18.00 -12.29 -17.36
N LEU A 535 -16.70 -12.12 -17.13
CA LEU A 535 -15.76 -11.65 -18.15
C LEU A 535 -15.26 -12.75 -19.10
N ALA A 536 -15.69 -14.01 -18.90
CA ALA A 536 -15.23 -15.18 -19.63
C ALA A 536 -13.69 -15.30 -19.70
N LEU A 537 -13.01 -14.95 -18.61
CA LEU A 537 -11.55 -15.01 -18.52
C LEU A 537 -11.07 -16.48 -18.52
N PRO A 538 -10.01 -16.83 -19.27
CA PRO A 538 -9.46 -18.18 -19.25
C PRO A 538 -9.03 -18.61 -17.84
N LYS A 539 -9.31 -19.86 -17.45
CA LYS A 539 -9.03 -20.39 -16.10
C LYS A 539 -7.57 -20.22 -15.62
N ARG A 540 -6.62 -20.15 -16.56
CA ARG A 540 -5.18 -19.94 -16.28
C ARG A 540 -4.84 -18.49 -15.91
N VAL A 541 -5.66 -17.51 -16.31
CA VAL A 541 -5.49 -16.10 -15.94
C VAL A 541 -5.74 -15.92 -14.44
N LYS A 542 -4.78 -15.31 -13.76
CA LYS A 542 -4.91 -14.85 -12.38
C LYS A 542 -5.46 -13.43 -12.39
N VAL A 543 -6.26 -13.12 -11.38
CA VAL A 543 -6.77 -11.77 -11.14
C VAL A 543 -6.44 -11.48 -9.68
N LEU A 544 -5.92 -10.29 -9.40
CA LEU A 544 -5.56 -9.82 -8.06
C LEU A 544 -6.38 -8.55 -7.72
N PRO A 545 -6.54 -8.19 -6.44
CA PRO A 545 -7.16 -6.94 -6.05
C PRO A 545 -6.26 -5.73 -6.37
N ASN A 546 -6.77 -4.52 -6.16
CA ASN A 546 -6.04 -3.27 -6.35
C ASN A 546 -6.18 -2.36 -5.11
N PRO A 547 -5.10 -2.00 -4.41
CA PRO A 547 -3.72 -2.41 -4.65
C PRO A 547 -3.51 -3.86 -4.21
N CYS A 548 -2.32 -4.42 -4.47
CA CYS A 548 -1.95 -5.71 -3.89
C CYS A 548 -0.43 -5.86 -3.71
N THR A 549 -0.07 -6.70 -2.74
CA THR A 549 1.29 -7.25 -2.59
C THR A 549 1.23 -8.77 -2.76
N PHE A 550 2.14 -9.31 -3.57
CA PHE A 550 2.24 -10.73 -3.87
C PHE A 550 3.69 -11.09 -4.22
N SER A 551 4.07 -12.35 -4.10
CA SER A 551 5.41 -12.80 -4.46
C SER A 551 5.42 -13.65 -5.72
N ILE A 552 6.47 -13.48 -6.52
CA ILE A 552 6.83 -14.38 -7.62
C ILE A 552 8.11 -15.09 -7.21
N ASN A 553 7.99 -16.36 -6.84
CA ASN A 553 9.02 -17.07 -6.08
C ASN A 553 9.39 -16.27 -4.81
N GLU A 554 10.65 -15.87 -4.63
CA GLU A 554 11.11 -15.01 -3.54
C GLU A 554 10.68 -13.54 -3.69
N VAL A 555 10.53 -13.06 -4.93
CA VAL A 555 10.48 -11.61 -5.24
C VAL A 555 9.15 -11.01 -4.83
N ILE A 556 9.15 -10.09 -3.87
CA ILE A 556 7.97 -9.39 -3.38
C ILE A 556 7.61 -8.23 -4.32
N ILE A 557 6.46 -8.31 -4.97
CA ILE A 557 5.93 -7.29 -5.87
C ILE A 557 4.74 -6.59 -5.22
N ALA A 558 4.87 -5.28 -5.04
CA ALA A 558 3.79 -4.39 -4.62
C ALA A 558 3.33 -3.55 -5.82
N LEU A 559 2.01 -3.36 -5.99
CA LEU A 559 1.48 -2.54 -7.08
C LEU A 559 0.16 -1.86 -6.76
N SER A 560 -0.13 -0.80 -7.51
CA SER A 560 -1.43 -0.11 -7.54
C SER A 560 -1.71 0.41 -8.95
N SER A 561 -2.97 0.42 -9.37
CA SER A 561 -3.39 1.09 -10.61
C SER A 561 -3.69 2.59 -10.43
N VAL A 562 -3.69 3.10 -9.19
CA VAL A 562 -4.01 4.50 -8.88
C VAL A 562 -2.75 5.34 -9.05
N ASP A 563 -2.87 6.48 -9.74
CA ASP A 563 -1.76 7.38 -10.05
C ASP A 563 -1.31 8.22 -8.85
N VAL A 564 -0.87 7.54 -7.79
CA VAL A 564 -0.38 8.15 -6.54
C VAL A 564 0.79 9.11 -6.79
N LEU A 565 1.64 8.82 -7.79
CA LEU A 565 2.79 9.66 -8.12
C LEU A 565 2.38 11.00 -8.75
N PHE A 566 1.41 11.02 -9.66
CA PHE A 566 0.88 12.28 -10.20
C PHE A 566 0.14 13.09 -9.13
N HIS A 567 -0.63 12.43 -8.26
CA HIS A 567 -1.31 13.09 -7.16
C HIS A 567 -0.32 13.69 -6.15
N LEU A 568 0.69 12.93 -5.71
CA LEU A 568 1.76 13.44 -4.83
C LEU A 568 2.51 14.60 -5.49
N ARG A 569 2.85 14.53 -6.79
CA ARG A 569 3.51 15.62 -7.53
C ARG A 569 2.71 16.94 -7.48
N ARG A 570 1.39 16.86 -7.49
CA ARG A 570 0.49 18.02 -7.43
C ARG A 570 0.37 18.58 -6.02
N GLU A 571 0.24 17.73 -5.01
CA GLU A 571 0.01 18.16 -3.62
C GLU A 571 1.29 18.44 -2.82
N GLU A 572 2.45 17.92 -3.24
CA GLU A 572 3.71 18.11 -2.50
C GLU A 572 4.12 19.58 -2.42
N MET A 573 4.40 19.99 -1.18
CA MET A 573 5.10 21.20 -0.78
C MET A 573 6.48 20.80 -0.22
N TYR A 574 7.55 21.35 -0.79
CA TYR A 574 8.92 21.09 -0.32
C TYR A 574 9.40 22.20 0.64
N GLN A 575 9.83 21.81 1.85
CA GLN A 575 10.39 22.69 2.87
C GLN A 575 11.91 22.43 2.98
N ARG A 576 12.72 23.50 2.95
CA ARG A 576 14.18 23.39 3.16
C ARG A 576 14.49 23.24 4.65
N ALA A 577 15.45 22.37 4.97
CA ALA A 577 15.95 22.08 6.31
C ALA A 577 17.41 21.62 6.23
N GLU A 578 18.12 21.66 7.35
CA GLU A 578 19.49 21.13 7.46
C GLU A 578 19.47 19.70 8.02
N GLU A 579 20.37 18.84 7.57
CA GLU A 579 20.52 17.49 8.11
C GLU A 579 20.91 17.56 9.59
N ALA A 580 20.16 16.87 10.46
CA ALA A 580 20.30 17.00 11.90
C ALA A 580 21.65 16.46 12.42
N GLU A 581 22.13 15.40 11.79
CA GLU A 581 23.31 14.60 12.11
C GLU A 581 24.00 14.19 10.78
N PRO A 582 24.70 15.13 10.09
CA PRO A 582 25.32 14.84 8.81
C PRO A 582 26.51 13.89 8.97
N GLU A 583 26.51 12.80 8.21
CA GLU A 583 27.69 11.94 8.07
C GLU A 583 28.83 12.70 7.39
N VAL A 584 30.09 12.33 7.70
CA VAL A 584 31.29 13.15 7.44
C VAL A 584 31.40 13.60 5.98
N ALA A 585 31.09 14.88 5.75
CA ALA A 585 31.32 15.68 4.54
C ALA A 585 31.48 14.89 3.24
N SER A 586 30.47 14.09 2.87
CA SER A 586 30.38 13.61 1.50
C SER A 586 30.09 14.82 0.59
N GLU A 587 31.06 15.17 -0.27
CA GLU A 587 30.89 16.16 -1.35
C GLU A 587 30.00 15.59 -2.48
N GLY A 588 28.85 15.01 -2.08
CA GLY A 588 27.87 14.42 -2.98
C GLY A 588 27.27 15.49 -3.88
N VAL A 589 27.39 15.27 -5.19
CA VAL A 589 26.71 16.09 -6.21
C VAL A 589 25.22 16.16 -5.89
N GLU A 590 24.66 17.37 -5.84
CA GLU A 590 23.24 17.62 -5.54
C GLU A 590 22.32 16.89 -6.54
N THR A 591 21.99 15.65 -6.24
CA THR A 591 21.11 14.85 -7.09
C THR A 591 19.68 15.10 -6.61
N LYS A 592 19.12 16.26 -7.00
CA LYS A 592 17.75 16.66 -6.68
C LYS A 592 16.72 15.79 -7.41
N ASP A 593 16.65 14.53 -7.01
CA ASP A 593 15.72 13.56 -7.56
C ASP A 593 14.33 13.72 -6.93
N ALA A 594 13.59 14.68 -7.50
CA ALA A 594 12.23 14.94 -7.09
C ALA A 594 11.26 13.79 -7.43
N MET A 595 11.66 12.73 -8.16
CA MET A 595 10.85 11.52 -8.32
C MET A 595 11.10 10.54 -7.17
N ALA A 596 12.37 10.33 -6.80
CA ALA A 596 12.72 9.54 -5.62
C ALA A 596 12.07 10.11 -4.35
N GLY A 597 11.91 11.43 -4.23
CA GLY A 597 11.12 12.06 -3.15
C GLY A 597 9.67 11.56 -3.07
N LEU A 598 8.94 11.50 -4.20
CA LEU A 598 7.57 11.00 -4.23
C LEU A 598 7.49 9.50 -3.91
N ILE A 599 8.46 8.73 -4.40
CA ILE A 599 8.56 7.29 -4.13
C ILE A 599 8.81 7.04 -2.64
N ARG A 600 9.65 7.85 -2.00
CA ARG A 600 9.89 7.79 -0.54
C ARG A 600 8.66 8.16 0.29
N HIS A 601 7.78 9.02 -0.20
CA HIS A 601 6.47 9.22 0.46
C HIS A 601 5.64 7.94 0.42
N VAL A 602 5.58 7.23 -0.71
CA VAL A 602 4.83 5.96 -0.81
C VAL A 602 5.44 4.87 0.10
N LEU A 603 6.75 4.64 0.00
CA LEU A 603 7.47 3.64 0.82
C LEU A 603 7.44 3.98 2.31
N GLY A 604 7.78 5.22 2.68
CA GLY A 604 7.90 5.66 4.07
C GLY A 604 6.57 5.81 4.80
N GLN A 605 5.49 6.16 4.10
CA GLN A 605 4.14 6.13 4.67
C GLN A 605 3.53 4.72 4.69
N ARG A 606 4.24 3.72 4.14
CA ARG A 606 3.82 2.31 4.02
C ARG A 606 2.39 2.16 3.50
N SER A 607 2.00 3.00 2.55
CA SER A 607 0.65 3.05 2.00
C SER A 607 0.67 3.28 0.49
N PHE A 608 -0.14 2.49 -0.24
CA PHE A 608 -0.36 2.67 -1.67
C PHE A 608 -1.03 4.01 -2.03
N TYR A 609 -1.68 4.67 -1.06
CA TYR A 609 -2.27 5.99 -1.26
C TYR A 609 -2.31 6.80 0.05
N PRO A 610 -1.23 7.52 0.40
CA PRO A 610 -1.14 8.26 1.67
C PRO A 610 -1.84 9.64 1.63
N ILE A 611 -2.33 10.09 0.48
CA ILE A 611 -2.94 11.43 0.33
C ILE A 611 -4.35 11.41 0.91
N PHE A 612 -4.66 12.38 1.79
CA PHE A 612 -5.99 12.53 2.35
C PHE A 612 -6.37 14.00 2.62
N PRO A 613 -7.54 14.49 2.15
CA PRO A 613 -8.43 13.82 1.19
C PRO A 613 -7.78 13.67 -0.20
N PRO A 614 -8.27 12.77 -1.07
CA PRO A 614 -7.86 12.75 -2.48
C PRO A 614 -8.07 14.13 -3.13
N PRO A 615 -7.17 14.58 -4.03
CA PRO A 615 -7.29 15.90 -4.65
C PRO A 615 -8.60 16.03 -5.45
N GLU A 616 -9.32 17.14 -5.31
CA GLU A 616 -10.69 17.30 -5.82
C GLU A 616 -10.84 16.90 -7.30
N GLY A 617 -9.96 17.41 -8.17
CA GLY A 617 -9.95 17.11 -9.60
C GLY A 617 -9.55 15.68 -9.98
N SER A 618 -9.27 14.80 -9.01
CA SER A 618 -9.03 13.38 -9.20
C SER A 618 -9.76 12.47 -8.21
N VAL A 619 -10.70 12.99 -7.39
CA VAL A 619 -11.51 12.17 -6.45
C VAL A 619 -12.19 11.02 -7.19
N ALA A 620 -12.77 11.27 -8.37
CA ALA A 620 -13.43 10.25 -9.19
C ALA A 620 -12.48 9.23 -9.84
N GLU A 621 -11.17 9.52 -9.91
CA GLU A 621 -10.13 8.58 -10.37
C GLU A 621 -9.62 7.67 -9.23
N VAL A 622 -10.03 7.94 -7.98
CA VAL A 622 -9.61 7.17 -6.79
C VAL A 622 -10.81 6.49 -6.13
N ASN A 623 -11.92 7.20 -5.89
CA ASN A 623 -13.09 6.71 -5.15
C ASN A 623 -12.70 6.04 -3.81
N LEU A 624 -11.95 6.78 -2.98
CA LEU A 624 -11.32 6.26 -1.77
C LEU A 624 -12.34 5.89 -0.68
N ASP A 625 -12.48 4.60 -0.39
CA ASP A 625 -13.13 4.11 0.83
C ASP A 625 -12.13 4.25 1.99
N VAL A 626 -12.51 5.02 3.00
CA VAL A 626 -11.64 5.32 4.14
C VAL A 626 -11.76 4.24 5.21
N THR A 627 -12.92 3.59 5.33
CA THR A 627 -13.11 2.50 6.31
C THR A 627 -12.25 1.27 6.04
N HIS A 628 -11.73 1.10 4.82
CA HIS A 628 -10.86 -0.02 4.42
C HIS A 628 -9.40 0.41 4.18
N TYR A 629 -8.96 1.54 4.78
CA TYR A 629 -7.56 1.97 4.81
C TYR A 629 -6.52 0.87 5.15
N PRO A 630 -6.79 -0.09 6.05
CA PRO A 630 -5.87 -1.20 6.30
C PRO A 630 -5.49 -2.00 5.04
N LEU A 631 -6.36 -2.09 4.02
CA LEU A 631 -6.05 -2.77 2.75
C LEU A 631 -5.18 -1.94 1.80
N LEU A 632 -4.84 -0.69 2.17
CA LEU A 632 -3.89 0.16 1.47
C LEU A 632 -2.47 0.07 2.06
N ARG A 633 -2.30 -0.64 3.18
CA ARG A 633 -1.00 -0.79 3.85
C ARG A 633 -0.06 -1.69 3.04
N MET A 634 1.22 -1.34 3.06
CA MET A 634 2.32 -2.20 2.66
C MET A 634 2.91 -2.82 3.94
N ASP A 635 2.19 -3.81 4.49
CA ASP A 635 2.62 -4.54 5.67
C ASP A 635 3.74 -5.54 5.35
N GLY A 636 4.72 -5.65 6.25
CA GLY A 636 5.90 -6.51 6.10
C GLY A 636 7.17 -5.76 5.67
N PRO A 637 8.15 -6.45 5.04
CA PRO A 637 9.36 -5.82 4.52
C PRO A 637 9.06 -4.88 3.34
N ALA A 638 10.04 -4.07 2.96
CA ALA A 638 10.01 -3.31 1.73
C ALA A 638 9.78 -4.27 0.53
N PRO A 639 8.95 -3.89 -0.46
CA PRO A 639 8.82 -4.68 -1.67
C PRO A 639 10.14 -4.70 -2.45
N ASP A 640 10.44 -5.81 -3.11
CA ASP A 640 11.57 -5.88 -4.05
C ASP A 640 11.29 -5.05 -5.31
N ILE A 641 10.04 -5.09 -5.79
CA ILE A 641 9.57 -4.34 -6.96
C ILE A 641 8.28 -3.59 -6.61
N LEU A 642 8.25 -2.30 -6.91
CA LEU A 642 7.07 -1.43 -6.75
C LEU A 642 6.61 -0.90 -8.11
N ILE A 643 5.42 -1.31 -8.57
CA ILE A 643 4.88 -0.93 -9.89
C ILE A 643 3.78 0.12 -9.69
N LEU A 644 4.04 1.34 -10.16
CA LEU A 644 3.15 2.50 -10.03
C LEU A 644 2.99 3.19 -11.40
N PRO A 645 2.02 2.78 -12.23
CA PRO A 645 1.70 3.44 -13.48
C PRO A 645 1.24 4.88 -13.24
N SER A 646 1.70 5.80 -14.10
CA SER A 646 1.43 7.22 -13.95
C SER A 646 1.33 7.94 -15.30
N LYS A 647 0.53 9.02 -15.32
CA LYS A 647 0.48 10.05 -16.36
C LYS A 647 1.83 10.78 -16.52
N LEU A 648 2.69 10.72 -15.51
CA LEU A 648 4.09 11.20 -15.57
C LEU A 648 4.92 10.39 -16.58
N LYS A 649 6.11 10.89 -16.95
CA LYS A 649 7.04 10.15 -17.81
C LYS A 649 7.35 8.79 -17.17
N HIS A 650 7.39 7.74 -18.00
CA HIS A 650 7.89 6.42 -17.61
C HIS A 650 9.29 6.51 -16.98
N PHE A 651 9.61 5.58 -16.09
CA PHE A 651 10.95 5.42 -15.51
C PHE A 651 11.12 4.02 -14.88
N SER A 652 12.37 3.58 -14.78
CA SER A 652 12.79 2.47 -13.92
C SER A 652 13.94 2.94 -13.02
N LYS A 653 13.75 2.89 -11.70
CA LYS A 653 14.68 3.51 -10.74
C LYS A 653 14.76 2.72 -9.44
N ILE A 654 15.96 2.59 -8.89
CA ILE A 654 16.17 2.11 -7.52
C ILE A 654 15.97 3.27 -6.54
N VAL A 655 15.10 3.08 -5.55
CA VAL A 655 14.93 4.00 -4.41
C VAL A 655 14.88 3.15 -3.16
N ASP A 656 15.79 3.41 -2.22
CA ASP A 656 15.87 2.74 -0.91
C ASP A 656 15.78 1.21 -1.05
N SER A 657 16.63 0.67 -1.94
CA SER A 657 16.72 -0.74 -2.35
C SER A 657 15.46 -1.35 -3.01
N THR A 658 14.40 -0.58 -3.26
CA THR A 658 13.24 -1.04 -4.06
C THR A 658 13.44 -0.73 -5.55
N LEU A 659 13.19 -1.68 -6.45
CA LEU A 659 13.05 -1.41 -7.88
C LEU A 659 11.68 -0.81 -8.19
N VAL A 660 11.62 0.49 -8.46
CA VAL A 660 10.37 1.19 -8.78
C VAL A 660 10.22 1.39 -10.28
N ILE A 661 9.06 0.96 -10.81
CA ILE A 661 8.75 0.97 -12.24
C ILE A 661 7.45 1.74 -12.48
N ASN A 662 7.55 2.81 -13.26
CA ASN A 662 6.41 3.42 -13.93
C ASN A 662 6.47 3.02 -15.42
N PRO A 663 5.65 2.04 -15.88
CA PRO A 663 5.57 1.71 -17.32
C PRO A 663 4.90 2.82 -18.15
N ALA A 664 4.31 3.82 -17.49
CA ALA A 664 3.24 4.69 -17.99
C ALA A 664 2.05 3.87 -18.53
N HIS A 665 1.17 4.53 -19.26
CA HIS A 665 0.01 3.90 -19.92
C HIS A 665 0.40 3.37 -21.30
N LEU A 666 -0.17 2.23 -21.71
CA LEU A 666 0.07 1.59 -23.00
C LEU A 666 -0.52 2.41 -24.17
N ALA A 667 -1.68 3.03 -23.95
CA ALA A 667 -2.28 4.00 -24.85
C ALA A 667 -2.37 5.39 -24.18
N ARG A 668 -2.29 6.43 -25.01
CA ARG A 668 -2.60 7.82 -24.70
C ARG A 668 -3.64 8.30 -25.73
N ALA A 669 -4.43 9.32 -25.41
CA ALA A 669 -5.50 9.88 -26.26
C ALA A 669 -5.41 9.55 -27.76
N HIS A 670 -4.37 10.06 -28.43
CA HIS A 670 -4.14 9.86 -29.88
C HIS A 670 -2.76 9.25 -30.21
N THR A 671 -2.07 8.64 -29.26
CA THR A 671 -0.70 8.14 -29.46
C THR A 671 -0.37 6.86 -28.70
N ALA A 672 0.54 6.07 -29.27
CA ALA A 672 1.13 4.92 -28.60
C ALA A 672 1.91 5.34 -27.34
N GLY A 673 1.72 4.57 -26.28
CA GLY A 673 2.39 4.75 -25.00
C GLY A 673 3.60 3.81 -24.83
N SER A 674 3.71 3.21 -23.66
CA SER A 674 4.84 2.34 -23.31
C SER A 674 4.43 1.18 -22.40
N PHE A 675 5.32 0.19 -22.32
CA PHE A 675 5.27 -0.93 -21.39
C PHE A 675 6.68 -1.21 -20.86
N ALA A 676 6.80 -1.99 -19.79
CA ALA A 676 8.10 -2.38 -19.24
C ALA A 676 8.35 -3.89 -19.33
N LYS A 677 9.62 -4.25 -19.47
CA LYS A 677 10.14 -5.63 -19.36
C LYS A 677 11.08 -5.70 -18.17
N VAL A 678 11.02 -6.78 -17.41
CA VAL A 678 11.91 -7.04 -16.28
C VAL A 678 12.52 -8.43 -16.45
N TYR A 679 13.85 -8.51 -16.30
CA TYR A 679 14.60 -9.77 -16.30
C TYR A 679 15.27 -9.92 -14.94
N LEU A 680 14.82 -10.90 -14.17
CA LEU A 680 15.27 -11.19 -12.81
C LEU A 680 16.31 -12.32 -12.87
N HIS A 681 17.58 -11.98 -12.70
CA HIS A 681 18.67 -12.96 -12.70
C HIS A 681 18.72 -13.70 -11.36
N SER A 682 19.21 -14.94 -11.37
CA SER A 682 19.51 -15.68 -10.13
C SER A 682 20.75 -15.09 -9.46
N THR A 683 20.76 -15.06 -8.13
CA THR A 683 21.98 -14.89 -7.34
C THR A 683 22.98 -16.00 -7.71
N PRO A 684 24.29 -15.72 -7.80
CA PRO A 684 25.29 -16.74 -8.09
C PRO A 684 25.21 -17.88 -7.08
N ARG A 685 25.26 -19.11 -7.57
CA ARG A 685 25.02 -20.31 -6.75
C ARG A 685 26.03 -20.45 -5.61
N SER A 686 27.29 -20.05 -5.84
CA SER A 686 28.34 -19.97 -4.82
C SER A 686 27.93 -19.17 -3.59
N ASP A 687 27.21 -18.07 -3.80
CA ASP A 687 26.92 -17.07 -2.78
C ASP A 687 25.75 -17.52 -1.89
N LEU A 688 25.03 -18.56 -2.33
CA LEU A 688 23.95 -19.24 -1.59
C LEU A 688 24.41 -20.59 -0.97
N GLU A 689 25.59 -21.12 -1.32
CA GLU A 689 26.06 -22.46 -0.92
C GLU A 689 27.10 -22.44 0.24
N HIS A 690 27.15 -21.36 1.05
CA HIS A 690 28.14 -21.21 2.13
C HIS A 690 27.55 -21.08 3.56
N THR A 691 28.40 -21.41 4.54
CA THR A 691 28.18 -21.48 6.01
C THR A 691 27.09 -22.46 6.47
N ALA A 692 27.47 -23.75 6.51
CA ALA A 692 26.66 -24.84 7.06
C ALA A 692 26.67 -24.95 8.61
N ASP A 693 27.21 -23.94 9.31
CA ASP A 693 27.32 -23.93 10.78
C ASP A 693 26.16 -23.16 11.46
N ASP A 694 25.42 -22.31 10.73
CA ASP A 694 24.29 -21.54 11.25
C ASP A 694 22.93 -22.15 10.88
N LEU A 695 22.06 -22.27 11.88
CA LEU A 695 20.67 -22.69 11.70
C LEU A 695 19.87 -21.53 11.10
N GLU A 696 19.56 -21.65 9.80
CA GLU A 696 18.79 -20.70 8.99
C GLU A 696 19.54 -19.39 8.64
N ASP A 697 20.54 -19.51 7.75
CA ASP A 697 21.14 -18.37 7.03
C ASP A 697 20.08 -17.67 6.14
N PHE A 698 19.61 -16.50 6.58
CA PHE A 698 18.69 -15.62 5.82
C PHE A 698 19.48 -14.68 4.91
N ARG A 699 19.08 -14.61 3.64
CA ARG A 699 19.71 -13.73 2.64
C ARG A 699 18.71 -12.74 2.08
N GLU A 700 19.18 -11.50 1.94
CA GLU A 700 18.47 -10.46 1.22
C GLU A 700 18.25 -10.85 -0.24
N HIS A 701 17.09 -10.52 -0.77
CA HIS A 701 16.76 -10.87 -2.15
C HIS A 701 17.57 -10.07 -3.17
N GLN A 702 18.09 -8.88 -2.82
CA GLN A 702 18.96 -8.01 -3.63
C GLN A 702 18.48 -7.78 -5.07
N VAL A 703 17.16 -7.71 -5.25
CA VAL A 703 16.51 -7.62 -6.57
C VAL A 703 16.90 -6.36 -7.32
N TRP A 704 17.15 -5.25 -6.62
CA TRP A 704 17.59 -4.00 -7.22
C TRP A 704 18.92 -4.08 -7.99
N ASP A 705 19.78 -5.04 -7.65
CA ASP A 705 21.09 -5.23 -8.30
C ASP A 705 21.04 -6.29 -9.41
N ARG A 706 20.28 -7.39 -9.19
CA ARG A 706 20.13 -8.51 -10.15
C ARG A 706 18.93 -8.42 -11.10
N ALA A 707 18.15 -7.35 -11.07
CA ALA A 707 17.06 -7.10 -12.01
C ALA A 707 17.46 -6.11 -13.11
N ARG A 708 17.35 -6.53 -14.37
CA ARG A 708 17.35 -5.62 -15.52
C ARG A 708 15.93 -5.12 -15.75
N SER A 709 15.74 -3.82 -15.89
CA SER A 709 14.44 -3.25 -16.26
C SER A 709 14.56 -2.42 -17.52
N GLU A 710 13.66 -2.62 -18.48
CA GLU A 710 13.64 -1.90 -19.75
C GLU A 710 12.25 -1.33 -20.01
N ILE A 711 12.18 -0.14 -20.61
CA ILE A 711 10.91 0.47 -21.00
C ILE A 711 10.90 0.64 -22.51
N TRP A 712 9.82 0.17 -23.14
CA TRP A 712 9.68 0.07 -24.58
C TRP A 712 8.45 0.87 -25.03
N ARG A 713 8.55 1.58 -26.17
CA ARG A 713 7.38 2.13 -26.88
C ARG A 713 6.61 0.97 -27.50
N ILE A 714 5.28 1.01 -27.44
CA ILE A 714 4.44 0.02 -28.12
C ILE A 714 4.27 0.33 -29.62
#